data_AF-A0A961A0E1-F1
#
_entry.id   AF-A0A961A0E1-F1
#
_cell.length_a   1.000
_cell.length_b   1.000
_cell.length_c   1.000
_cell.angle_alpha   90.00
_cell.angle_beta   90.00
_cell.angle_gamma   90.00
#
_symmetry.space_group_name_H-M   'P 1'
#
loop_
_entity.id
_entity.type
_entity.pdbx_description
1 polymer ?
#
loop_
_entity_poly.entity_id
_entity_poly.type
_entity_poly.pdbx_seq_one_letter_code
_entity_poly.pdbx_strand_id
1 'polypeptide(L)'
;MFIRIFTIFIILISLACGGLTQSELISNHEGEDGDTVEAVEVVQANGGNDELILQWSNASTWGGRVPQAGDTVLIPQGARVVLDQDTPDLAGLTIEGTLEFAPQDIQLTADWILVMGGQLIIGSEETPYEHQATITLDATDTTEEVMGHMGTRGIMVMNGTLSLHGASPAVTWTQINDHAYEGSSQLTLKESVDWQVGDQLVLAPTDFFGVSFTEKLELSSTNENKLSLSSPLSGFHWGRLQYVTSEGLSLSPDDSVTAPGSSSEIETPLVLDERAEIGNLTRNIVIQGPDDELWQEKGFGAHVMVMGLSSIVEVDGVEFRRVGQAGFLARYPFHWHRLSYDGEGAERGDATGQYLRNSSIHQSSNRCVTIHGTNGVLVENNICYDILGHAIFFEDAVERRNTVENNLVLRVRFPTASNALKLHDRAQSGTESGSSGIWVSNPDNTVRYNHIADSQGFGIWMAFPENPVGGNTEVPIRPNRLLFGNFDSNTAHSNDLRGIMFDNAEIDNEGTVAALQYASTTDGQEINYPYDSLRRFSMNHMTVYKNGHGNFWNRVVWPDYAGWVSADGEGKYFSGSGSRGVIQHSLLIGESLNNFSDRPHPWTGPPVAFATYHSAYSMRENILVNFAYEDGVTSGAFATDDYYLEPVDKGHIRNSDNLLIHSHPGHRSRASINENI
;
A
#
# COMPACT_ATOMS: atom_id res chain seq x y z
N MET A 1 17.85 -36.03 -5.21
CA MET A 1 17.45 -34.67 -5.68
C MET A 1 16.75 -34.69 -7.04
N PHE A 2 17.14 -35.55 -8.00
CA PHE A 2 16.51 -35.57 -9.35
C PHE A 2 15.27 -36.47 -9.55
N ILE A 3 14.89 -37.30 -8.58
CA ILE A 3 13.70 -38.20 -8.72
C ILE A 3 12.44 -37.61 -8.06
N ARG A 4 12.58 -36.62 -7.16
CA ARG A 4 11.44 -35.94 -6.51
C ARG A 4 10.74 -34.91 -7.41
N ILE A 5 11.40 -34.43 -8.47
CA ILE A 5 10.85 -33.44 -9.41
C ILE A 5 9.83 -34.09 -10.38
N PHE A 6 9.96 -35.38 -10.67
CA PHE A 6 9.11 -36.05 -11.66
C PHE A 6 7.74 -36.49 -11.10
N THR A 7 7.62 -36.72 -9.79
CA THR A 7 6.35 -37.05 -9.13
C THR A 7 5.47 -35.80 -8.92
N ILE A 8 6.09 -34.63 -8.73
CA ILE A 8 5.41 -33.33 -8.55
C ILE A 8 4.67 -32.90 -9.83
N PHE A 9 5.18 -33.26 -11.00
CA PHE A 9 4.56 -32.91 -12.29
C PHE A 9 3.24 -33.67 -12.56
N ILE A 10 3.01 -34.83 -11.93
CA ILE A 10 1.80 -35.65 -12.18
C ILE A 10 0.62 -35.23 -11.28
N ILE A 11 0.91 -34.71 -10.07
CA ILE A 11 -0.14 -34.27 -9.13
C ILE A 11 -0.70 -32.90 -9.56
N LEU A 12 0.14 -31.97 -10.01
CA LEU A 12 -0.29 -30.67 -10.52
C LEU A 12 -1.07 -30.75 -11.84
N ILE A 13 -0.75 -31.71 -12.73
CA ILE A 13 -1.53 -31.95 -13.97
C ILE A 13 -2.89 -32.61 -13.67
N SER A 14 -3.02 -33.37 -12.59
CA SER A 14 -4.28 -34.04 -12.25
C SER A 14 -5.31 -33.12 -11.60
N LEU A 15 -4.86 -32.02 -10.95
CA LEU A 15 -5.73 -30.96 -10.41
C LEU A 15 -6.25 -29.99 -11.49
N ALA A 16 -5.55 -29.88 -12.63
CA ALA A 16 -5.98 -29.04 -13.76
C ALA A 16 -6.92 -29.76 -14.75
N CYS A 17 -7.03 -31.08 -14.68
CA CYS A 17 -7.79 -31.90 -15.63
C CYS A 17 -8.85 -32.78 -14.94
N GLY A 18 -9.68 -32.22 -14.04
CA GLY A 18 -11.01 -32.73 -13.65
C GLY A 18 -11.20 -34.25 -13.45
N GLY A 19 -10.18 -34.98 -13.01
CA GLY A 19 -10.11 -36.44 -13.20
C GLY A 19 -10.19 -37.30 -11.93
N LEU A 20 -10.26 -36.71 -10.74
CA LEU A 20 -10.37 -37.46 -9.48
C LEU A 20 -11.57 -36.95 -8.69
N THR A 21 -12.35 -37.87 -8.13
CA THR A 21 -13.49 -37.52 -7.28
C THR A 21 -13.02 -37.05 -5.91
N GLN A 22 -13.78 -36.12 -5.30
CA GLN A 22 -13.52 -35.42 -4.03
C GLN A 22 -13.11 -36.34 -2.85
N SER A 23 -13.42 -37.64 -2.89
CA SER A 23 -13.05 -38.64 -1.87
C SER A 23 -11.62 -39.20 -1.99
N GLU A 24 -10.88 -38.95 -3.07
CA GLU A 24 -9.55 -39.56 -3.30
C GLU A 24 -8.37 -38.67 -2.87
N LEU A 25 -8.62 -37.45 -2.40
CA LEU A 25 -7.58 -36.56 -1.85
C LEU A 25 -7.17 -36.91 -0.41
N ILE A 26 -8.02 -37.64 0.32
CA ILE A 26 -7.80 -37.99 1.73
C ILE A 26 -6.93 -39.26 1.88
N SER A 27 -6.89 -40.15 0.88
CA SER A 27 -6.23 -41.46 1.05
C SER A 27 -4.72 -41.50 0.82
N ASN A 28 -4.07 -40.36 0.48
CA ASN A 28 -2.63 -40.29 0.27
C ASN A 28 -1.88 -39.57 1.40
N HIS A 29 -2.54 -39.35 2.55
CA HIS A 29 -1.93 -38.76 3.74
C HIS A 29 -1.67 -39.81 4.83
N GLU A 30 -1.08 -40.95 4.46
CA GLU A 30 -0.37 -41.82 5.41
C GLU A 30 1.14 -41.57 5.28
N GLY A 31 1.59 -40.49 5.92
CA GLY A 31 2.99 -40.33 6.29
C GLY A 31 3.30 -41.20 7.50
N GLU A 32 4.44 -41.88 7.46
CA GLU A 32 4.96 -42.76 8.52
C GLU A 32 5.23 -41.99 9.83
N ASP A 33 4.20 -41.77 10.65
CA ASP A 33 4.25 -41.83 12.12
C ASP A 33 2.80 -41.87 12.63
N GLY A 34 2.46 -42.94 13.33
CA GLY A 34 1.09 -43.32 13.64
C GLY A 34 0.47 -42.58 14.83
N ASP A 35 0.07 -41.32 14.63
CA ASP A 35 -0.97 -40.66 15.43
C ASP A 35 -2.07 -40.16 14.49
N THR A 36 -3.10 -40.97 14.29
CA THR A 36 -4.34 -40.52 13.65
C THR A 36 -5.09 -39.63 14.65
N VAL A 37 -5.01 -38.32 14.50
CA VAL A 37 -5.90 -37.40 15.21
C VAL A 37 -7.26 -37.47 14.50
N GLU A 38 -8.27 -38.04 15.15
CA GLU A 38 -9.64 -38.06 14.63
C GLU A 38 -10.19 -36.63 14.65
N ALA A 39 -10.55 -36.08 13.49
CA ALA A 39 -11.17 -34.76 13.38
C ALA A 39 -12.55 -34.75 14.07
N VAL A 40 -12.88 -33.63 14.73
CA VAL A 40 -14.22 -33.39 15.28
C VAL A 40 -15.10 -32.81 14.18
N GLU A 41 -16.07 -33.60 13.73
CA GLU A 41 -16.93 -33.26 12.60
C GLU A 41 -18.38 -33.02 13.03
N VAL A 42 -19.09 -32.22 12.24
CA VAL A 42 -20.54 -32.01 12.41
C VAL A 42 -21.31 -33.30 12.10
N VAL A 43 -22.15 -33.76 13.02
CA VAL A 43 -23.02 -34.92 12.81
C VAL A 43 -24.39 -34.47 12.32
N GLN A 44 -24.61 -34.54 11.00
CA GLN A 44 -25.94 -34.27 10.43
C GLN A 44 -26.90 -35.44 10.68
N ALA A 45 -28.09 -35.15 11.23
CA ALA A 45 -29.19 -36.10 11.24
C ALA A 45 -29.80 -36.17 9.82
N ASN A 46 -29.84 -37.36 9.22
CA ASN A 46 -30.54 -37.61 7.95
C ASN A 46 -32.01 -37.17 8.07
N GLY A 47 -32.37 -35.98 7.56
CA GLY A 47 -33.76 -35.54 7.51
C GLY A 47 -34.01 -34.12 7.02
N GLY A 48 -34.42 -33.99 5.74
CA GLY A 48 -35.23 -32.87 5.24
C GLY A 48 -34.49 -31.64 4.71
N ASN A 49 -35.03 -31.04 3.65
CA ASN A 49 -34.49 -29.90 2.88
C ASN A 49 -34.52 -28.53 3.61
N ASP A 50 -34.51 -28.48 4.94
CA ASP A 50 -34.37 -27.23 5.69
C ASP A 50 -32.94 -27.14 6.23
N GLU A 51 -32.23 -26.04 5.95
CA GLU A 51 -30.91 -25.76 6.54
C GLU A 51 -31.03 -25.77 8.07
N LEU A 52 -30.61 -26.87 8.70
CA LEU A 52 -30.50 -26.97 10.15
C LEU A 52 -29.42 -25.99 10.61
N ILE A 53 -29.84 -24.92 11.30
CA ILE A 53 -28.94 -24.02 12.01
C ILE A 53 -28.42 -24.77 13.25
N LEU A 54 -27.14 -25.10 13.25
CA LEU A 54 -26.47 -25.80 14.34
C LEU A 54 -25.76 -24.79 15.23
N GLN A 55 -25.75 -25.02 16.54
CA GLN A 55 -25.05 -24.16 17.50
C GLN A 55 -23.71 -24.82 17.88
N TRP A 56 -22.63 -24.03 17.94
CA TRP A 56 -21.31 -24.53 18.34
C TRP A 56 -21.33 -25.09 19.77
N SER A 57 -22.02 -24.41 20.68
CA SER A 57 -22.17 -24.81 22.08
C SER A 57 -22.93 -26.13 22.28
N ASN A 58 -23.68 -26.59 21.28
CA ASN A 58 -24.48 -27.80 21.39
C ASN A 58 -23.64 -29.05 21.06
N ALA A 59 -23.41 -29.89 22.06
CA ALA A 59 -22.69 -31.15 21.90
C ALA A 59 -23.29 -32.08 20.83
N SER A 60 -24.60 -32.01 20.53
CA SER A 60 -25.21 -32.83 19.47
C SER A 60 -24.78 -32.40 18.06
N THR A 61 -24.35 -31.15 17.87
CA THR A 61 -23.72 -30.67 16.62
C THR A 61 -22.50 -31.52 16.30
N TRP A 62 -21.78 -31.97 17.31
CA TRP A 62 -20.44 -32.58 17.23
C TRP A 62 -20.43 -34.05 17.68
N GLY A 63 -21.54 -34.76 17.54
CA GLY A 63 -21.61 -36.19 17.86
C GLY A 63 -21.56 -36.54 19.35
N GLY A 64 -21.73 -35.56 20.24
CA GLY A 64 -21.88 -35.76 21.69
C GLY A 64 -20.87 -35.04 22.57
N ARG A 65 -19.84 -34.38 22.01
CA ARG A 65 -18.93 -33.48 22.74
C ARG A 65 -18.63 -32.25 21.89
N VAL A 66 -18.67 -31.06 22.47
CA VAL A 66 -18.15 -29.85 21.80
C VAL A 66 -16.63 -29.98 21.56
N PRO A 67 -16.06 -29.30 20.54
CA PRO A 67 -14.63 -29.26 20.31
C PRO A 67 -13.85 -28.83 21.57
N GLN A 68 -12.67 -29.41 21.74
CA GLN A 68 -11.74 -29.21 22.85
C GLN A 68 -10.38 -28.74 22.34
N ALA A 69 -9.50 -28.31 23.25
CA ALA A 69 -8.18 -27.84 22.88
C ALA A 69 -7.37 -28.95 22.19
N GLY A 70 -6.70 -28.60 21.10
CA GLY A 70 -5.94 -29.53 20.24
C GLY A 70 -6.79 -30.34 19.26
N ASP A 71 -8.13 -30.20 19.24
CA ASP A 71 -8.95 -30.82 18.21
C ASP A 71 -8.77 -30.07 16.87
N THR A 72 -8.71 -30.82 15.76
CA THR A 72 -8.97 -30.29 14.43
C THR A 72 -10.47 -30.40 14.14
N VAL A 73 -11.09 -29.33 13.65
CA VAL A 73 -12.54 -29.23 13.45
C VAL A 73 -12.87 -29.14 11.96
N LEU A 74 -13.87 -29.90 11.51
CA LEU A 74 -14.43 -29.81 10.16
C LEU A 74 -15.92 -29.43 10.21
N ILE A 75 -16.25 -28.34 9.52
CA ILE A 75 -17.63 -27.97 9.18
C ILE A 75 -17.87 -28.41 7.74
N PRO A 76 -18.53 -29.56 7.51
CA PRO A 76 -18.67 -30.14 6.18
C PRO A 76 -19.64 -29.34 5.31
N GLN A 77 -19.55 -29.56 3.99
CA GLN A 77 -20.46 -28.96 3.02
C GLN A 77 -21.94 -29.17 3.42
N GLY A 78 -22.73 -28.10 3.33
CA GLY A 78 -24.16 -28.11 3.66
C GLY A 78 -24.49 -28.01 5.15
N ALA A 79 -23.50 -27.97 6.05
CA ALA A 79 -23.70 -27.61 7.45
C ALA A 79 -23.58 -26.09 7.65
N ARG A 80 -24.48 -25.51 8.45
CA ARG A 80 -24.38 -24.12 8.94
C ARG A 80 -24.27 -24.14 10.46
N VAL A 81 -23.11 -23.73 10.97
CA VAL A 81 -22.80 -23.65 12.40
C VAL A 81 -22.71 -22.20 12.82
N VAL A 82 -23.49 -21.82 13.82
CA VAL A 82 -23.40 -20.54 14.51
C VAL A 82 -22.40 -20.70 15.65
N LEU A 83 -21.33 -19.91 15.64
CA LEU A 83 -20.40 -19.81 16.75
C LEU A 83 -21.05 -18.92 17.83
N ASP A 84 -21.48 -19.53 18.93
CA ASP A 84 -22.24 -18.90 20.02
C ASP A 84 -21.52 -18.96 21.37
N GLN A 85 -20.22 -19.23 21.35
CA GLN A 85 -19.32 -19.18 22.50
C GLN A 85 -17.87 -19.13 22.02
N ASP A 86 -16.94 -18.78 22.91
CA ASP A 86 -15.51 -18.86 22.64
C ASP A 86 -15.10 -20.30 22.26
N THR A 87 -14.14 -20.42 21.34
CA THR A 87 -13.51 -21.71 21.05
C THR A 87 -12.40 -22.00 22.07
N PRO A 88 -12.11 -23.28 22.35
CA PRO A 88 -10.79 -23.63 22.88
C PRO A 88 -9.70 -23.37 21.81
N ASP A 89 -8.45 -23.57 22.19
CA ASP A 89 -7.28 -23.52 21.31
C ASP A 89 -7.28 -24.72 20.33
N LEU A 90 -7.77 -24.53 19.10
CA LEU A 90 -7.95 -25.59 18.11
C LEU A 90 -6.66 -25.85 17.31
N ALA A 91 -6.34 -27.10 17.03
CA ALA A 91 -5.20 -27.45 16.16
C ALA A 91 -5.47 -27.16 14.66
N GLY A 92 -6.70 -26.77 14.32
CA GLY A 92 -7.08 -26.39 12.96
C GLY A 92 -8.58 -26.36 12.75
N LEU A 93 -9.04 -25.54 11.82
CA LEU A 93 -10.46 -25.40 11.47
C LEU A 93 -10.66 -25.37 9.96
N THR A 94 -11.29 -26.41 9.43
CA THR A 94 -11.69 -26.50 8.02
C THR A 94 -13.18 -26.20 7.87
N ILE A 95 -13.52 -25.27 6.97
CA ILE A 95 -14.87 -24.78 6.72
C ILE A 95 -15.23 -25.05 5.24
N GLU A 96 -15.96 -26.13 5.01
CA GLU A 96 -16.58 -26.47 3.71
C GLU A 96 -18.08 -26.09 3.65
N GLY A 97 -18.72 -25.94 4.82
CA GLY A 97 -20.07 -25.41 4.99
C GLY A 97 -20.07 -23.92 5.32
N THR A 98 -20.73 -23.53 6.40
CA THR A 98 -20.80 -22.15 6.88
C THR A 98 -20.50 -22.08 8.37
N LEU A 99 -19.55 -21.23 8.75
CA LEU A 99 -19.35 -20.77 10.12
C LEU A 99 -19.76 -19.29 10.20
N GLU A 100 -20.70 -18.99 11.08
CA GLU A 100 -21.23 -17.63 11.27
C GLU A 100 -21.12 -17.24 12.74
N PHE A 101 -20.60 -16.06 13.04
CA PHE A 101 -20.51 -15.60 14.43
C PHE A 101 -21.88 -15.11 14.92
N ALA A 102 -22.30 -15.59 16.10
CA ALA A 102 -23.47 -15.04 16.79
C ALA A 102 -23.21 -13.57 17.17
N PRO A 103 -24.24 -12.71 17.24
CA PRO A 103 -24.09 -11.30 17.61
C PRO A 103 -23.81 -11.14 19.12
N GLN A 104 -22.59 -11.43 19.54
CA GLN A 104 -22.07 -11.29 20.90
C GLN A 104 -20.53 -11.23 20.90
N ASP A 105 -19.90 -10.97 22.04
CA ASP A 105 -18.44 -11.00 22.09
C ASP A 105 -17.93 -12.45 21.97
N ILE A 106 -17.02 -12.71 21.01
CA ILE A 106 -16.54 -14.06 20.69
C ILE A 106 -15.02 -14.05 20.40
N GLN A 107 -14.33 -15.02 20.98
CA GLN A 107 -12.95 -15.35 20.67
C GLN A 107 -12.86 -16.71 19.96
N LEU A 108 -12.21 -16.72 18.80
CA LEU A 108 -11.83 -17.91 18.07
C LEU A 108 -10.30 -18.03 18.08
N THR A 109 -9.79 -19.12 18.64
CA THR A 109 -8.36 -19.45 18.67
C THR A 109 -8.12 -20.73 17.89
N ALA A 110 -7.20 -20.69 16.93
CA ALA A 110 -6.82 -21.86 16.14
C ALA A 110 -5.42 -21.72 15.54
N ASP A 111 -4.70 -22.82 15.35
CA ASP A 111 -3.42 -22.83 14.63
C ASP A 111 -3.54 -22.29 13.20
N TRP A 112 -4.65 -22.61 12.53
CA TRP A 112 -5.00 -22.17 11.18
C TRP A 112 -6.50 -22.33 10.89
N ILE A 113 -6.99 -21.57 9.91
CA ILE A 113 -8.37 -21.66 9.40
C ILE A 113 -8.32 -21.84 7.88
N LEU A 114 -8.95 -22.89 7.37
CA LEU A 114 -9.10 -23.17 5.94
C LEU A 114 -10.56 -23.06 5.53
N VAL A 115 -10.90 -22.02 4.76
CA VAL A 115 -12.21 -21.84 4.14
C VAL A 115 -12.18 -22.41 2.72
N MET A 116 -12.65 -23.65 2.55
CA MET A 116 -12.53 -24.42 1.30
C MET A 116 -13.91 -24.68 0.71
N GLY A 117 -14.34 -23.87 -0.26
CA GLY A 117 -15.70 -23.96 -0.81
C GLY A 117 -16.82 -23.51 0.13
N GLY A 118 -16.51 -23.33 1.43
CA GLY A 118 -17.43 -22.86 2.47
C GLY A 118 -17.39 -21.35 2.69
N GLN A 119 -17.91 -20.91 3.84
CA GLN A 119 -18.08 -19.50 4.20
C GLN A 119 -17.71 -19.24 5.66
N LEU A 120 -16.88 -18.23 5.92
CA LEU A 120 -16.67 -17.64 7.25
C LEU A 120 -17.30 -16.25 7.27
N ILE A 121 -18.28 -16.05 8.16
CA ILE A 121 -19.13 -14.86 8.21
C ILE A 121 -19.06 -14.22 9.60
N ILE A 122 -18.73 -12.92 9.65
CA ILE A 122 -18.78 -12.09 10.86
C ILE A 122 -19.46 -10.76 10.49
N GLY A 123 -20.74 -10.63 10.81
CA GLY A 123 -21.56 -9.51 10.34
C GLY A 123 -21.88 -9.60 8.84
N SER A 124 -22.58 -8.58 8.32
CA SER A 124 -22.78 -8.37 6.89
C SER A 124 -22.73 -6.88 6.56
N GLU A 125 -22.70 -6.52 5.27
CA GLU A 125 -22.73 -5.11 4.85
C GLU A 125 -23.99 -4.38 5.36
N GLU A 126 -25.15 -5.04 5.37
CA GLU A 126 -26.40 -4.45 5.87
C GLU A 126 -26.52 -4.47 7.39
N THR A 127 -25.86 -5.41 8.06
CA THR A 127 -25.86 -5.54 9.52
C THR A 127 -24.44 -5.81 10.00
N PRO A 128 -23.60 -4.76 10.10
CA PRO A 128 -22.24 -4.91 10.60
C PRO A 128 -22.23 -5.51 12.00
N TYR A 129 -21.18 -6.24 12.33
CA TYR A 129 -20.97 -6.80 13.64
C TYR A 129 -20.76 -5.66 14.65
N GLU A 130 -21.60 -5.56 15.68
CA GLU A 130 -21.53 -4.50 16.70
C GLU A 130 -20.81 -4.96 17.98
N HIS A 131 -20.35 -6.21 18.02
CA HIS A 131 -19.71 -6.84 19.17
C HIS A 131 -18.20 -7.03 18.96
N GLN A 132 -17.46 -7.47 19.97
CA GLN A 132 -16.04 -7.79 19.81
C GLN A 132 -15.87 -9.20 19.24
N ALA A 133 -15.30 -9.32 18.05
CA ALA A 133 -14.85 -10.60 17.49
C ALA A 133 -13.31 -10.61 17.44
N THR A 134 -12.68 -11.62 18.03
CA THR A 134 -11.21 -11.77 17.93
C THR A 134 -10.86 -13.16 17.40
N ILE A 135 -10.16 -13.19 16.28
CA ILE A 135 -9.50 -14.39 15.75
C ILE A 135 -8.03 -14.32 16.12
N THR A 136 -7.56 -15.25 16.95
CA THR A 136 -6.14 -15.42 17.28
C THR A 136 -5.61 -16.66 16.59
N LEU A 137 -4.53 -16.52 15.82
CA LEU A 137 -3.86 -17.64 15.19
C LEU A 137 -2.49 -17.87 15.82
N ASP A 138 -2.35 -18.93 16.59
CA ASP A 138 -1.28 -19.09 17.59
C ASP A 138 -0.37 -20.30 17.42
N ALA A 139 -0.47 -21.00 16.28
CA ALA A 139 0.42 -22.09 15.90
C ALA A 139 1.88 -21.85 16.29
N THR A 140 2.49 -22.86 16.91
CA THR A 140 3.87 -22.79 17.41
C THR A 140 4.90 -23.44 16.48
N ASP A 141 4.46 -24.32 15.58
CA ASP A 141 5.32 -24.91 14.56
C ASP A 141 5.47 -23.94 13.38
N THR A 142 6.68 -23.38 13.24
CA THR A 142 7.02 -22.46 12.14
C THR A 142 7.40 -23.16 10.84
N THR A 143 7.41 -24.50 10.83
CA THR A 143 7.80 -25.34 9.68
C THR A 143 6.65 -26.14 9.10
N GLU A 144 5.51 -26.18 9.79
CA GLU A 144 4.30 -26.80 9.30
C GLU A 144 3.78 -26.05 8.06
N GLU A 145 3.35 -26.83 7.07
CA GLU A 145 2.81 -26.33 5.81
C GLU A 145 1.43 -26.94 5.56
N VAL A 146 0.38 -26.19 5.93
CA VAL A 146 -1.00 -26.60 5.68
C VAL A 146 -1.23 -26.71 4.18
N MET A 147 -1.84 -27.82 3.75
CA MET A 147 -2.05 -28.16 2.33
C MET A 147 -0.77 -28.04 1.47
N GLY A 148 0.39 -28.32 2.08
CA GLY A 148 1.68 -28.45 1.42
C GLY A 148 2.51 -27.18 1.29
N HIS A 149 1.89 -25.98 1.26
CA HIS A 149 2.59 -24.71 1.00
C HIS A 149 1.95 -23.44 1.61
N MET A 150 0.92 -23.56 2.45
CA MET A 150 0.18 -22.40 2.96
C MET A 150 0.64 -21.90 4.33
N GLY A 151 1.48 -22.66 5.04
CA GLY A 151 1.97 -22.34 6.37
C GLY A 151 0.91 -22.43 7.45
N THR A 152 1.26 -21.92 8.64
CA THR A 152 0.36 -21.80 9.80
C THR A 152 0.17 -20.34 10.20
N ARG A 153 -0.65 -20.09 11.22
CA ARG A 153 -1.17 -18.76 11.58
C ARG A 153 -1.93 -18.09 10.42
N GLY A 154 -2.59 -18.89 9.59
CA GLY A 154 -3.22 -18.44 8.36
C GLY A 154 -4.75 -18.52 8.38
N ILE A 155 -5.41 -17.57 7.72
CA ILE A 155 -6.76 -17.77 7.14
C ILE A 155 -6.56 -17.99 5.65
N MET A 156 -6.83 -19.21 5.19
CA MET A 156 -6.67 -19.61 3.79
C MET A 156 -8.04 -19.77 3.16
N VAL A 157 -8.34 -18.95 2.16
CA VAL A 157 -9.61 -18.97 1.45
C VAL A 157 -9.37 -19.60 0.08
N MET A 158 -10.00 -20.75 -0.20
CA MET A 158 -9.84 -21.47 -1.44
C MET A 158 -11.19 -21.79 -2.07
N ASN A 159 -11.55 -21.04 -3.11
CA ASN A 159 -12.88 -21.05 -3.74
C ASN A 159 -14.04 -20.91 -2.73
N GLY A 160 -13.80 -20.22 -1.62
CA GLY A 160 -14.76 -20.01 -0.53
C GLY A 160 -15.07 -18.53 -0.31
N THR A 161 -15.86 -18.22 0.71
CA THR A 161 -16.24 -16.85 1.05
C THR A 161 -15.67 -16.42 2.40
N LEU A 162 -15.00 -15.28 2.44
CA LEU A 162 -14.61 -14.58 3.66
C LEU A 162 -15.37 -13.25 3.70
N SER A 163 -16.40 -13.17 4.55
CA SER A 163 -17.28 -12.01 4.67
C SER A 163 -17.20 -11.46 6.09
N LEU A 164 -16.49 -10.36 6.27
CA LEU A 164 -16.20 -9.74 7.56
C LEU A 164 -16.60 -8.27 7.51
N HIS A 165 -17.63 -7.89 8.26
CA HIS A 165 -18.14 -6.51 8.30
C HIS A 165 -18.24 -6.05 9.74
N GLY A 166 -17.28 -5.24 10.17
CA GLY A 166 -17.23 -4.63 11.51
C GLY A 166 -17.90 -3.27 11.55
N ALA A 167 -18.24 -2.82 12.76
CA ALA A 167 -18.65 -1.45 13.01
C ALA A 167 -17.42 -0.51 12.90
N SER A 168 -17.24 0.08 11.71
CA SER A 168 -16.13 0.98 11.44
C SER A 168 -16.49 2.45 11.72
N PRO A 169 -15.55 3.29 12.20
CA PRO A 169 -15.76 4.73 12.30
C PRO A 169 -16.15 5.35 10.95
N ALA A 170 -17.06 6.32 10.96
CA ALA A 170 -17.46 7.03 9.74
C ALA A 170 -16.30 7.80 9.09
N VAL A 171 -15.37 8.29 9.90
CA VAL A 171 -14.10 8.90 9.47
C VAL A 171 -12.97 8.03 10.00
N THR A 172 -12.31 7.25 9.15
CA THR A 172 -11.20 6.37 9.59
C THR A 172 -9.92 7.16 9.84
N TRP A 173 -9.68 8.21 9.05
CA TRP A 173 -8.59 9.16 9.22
C TRP A 173 -8.96 10.54 8.66
N THR A 174 -8.31 11.58 9.17
CA THR A 174 -8.45 12.98 8.72
C THR A 174 -7.12 13.71 8.94
N GLN A 175 -7.12 15.04 8.96
CA GLN A 175 -5.95 15.86 9.30
C GLN A 175 -6.23 16.73 10.52
N ILE A 176 -5.17 17.14 11.22
CA ILE A 176 -5.27 18.19 12.23
C ILE A 176 -5.54 19.56 11.55
N ASN A 177 -6.03 20.53 12.31
CA ASN A 177 -6.44 21.85 11.81
C ASN A 177 -5.98 23.02 12.70
N ASP A 178 -5.07 22.74 13.63
CA ASP A 178 -4.19 23.73 14.23
C ASP A 178 -2.87 23.06 14.59
N HIS A 179 -1.81 23.85 14.80
CA HIS A 179 -0.52 23.31 15.24
C HIS A 179 -0.66 22.49 16.52
N ALA A 180 0.01 21.34 16.55
CA ALA A 180 0.15 20.55 17.77
C ALA A 180 1.60 20.63 18.24
N TYR A 181 1.82 21.28 19.37
CA TYR A 181 3.16 21.45 19.93
C TYR A 181 3.58 20.22 20.75
N GLU A 182 4.89 19.95 20.76
CA GLU A 182 5.49 18.99 21.68
C GLU A 182 5.02 19.25 23.13
N GLY A 183 4.69 18.19 23.86
CA GLY A 183 4.15 18.29 25.21
C GLY A 183 2.65 18.57 25.30
N SER A 184 1.97 18.90 24.18
CA SER A 184 0.51 19.03 24.14
C SER A 184 -0.17 17.67 24.25
N SER A 185 -1.33 17.62 24.90
CA SER A 185 -2.24 16.47 24.87
C SER A 185 -3.57 16.80 24.21
N GLN A 186 -3.63 17.89 23.43
CA GLN A 186 -4.83 18.31 22.71
C GLN A 186 -4.54 18.45 21.22
N LEU A 187 -5.48 17.96 20.42
CA LEU A 187 -5.50 18.12 18.96
C LEU A 187 -6.80 18.81 18.54
N THR A 188 -6.72 19.66 17.52
CA THR A 188 -7.89 20.17 16.81
C THR A 188 -7.89 19.54 15.42
N LEU A 189 -9.00 18.95 15.01
CA LEU A 189 -9.16 18.23 13.75
C LEU A 189 -9.85 19.11 12.69
N LYS A 190 -9.63 18.76 11.42
CA LYS A 190 -10.27 19.36 10.24
C LYS A 190 -11.78 19.12 10.23
N GLU A 191 -12.23 17.99 10.76
CA GLU A 191 -13.63 17.61 10.87
C GLU A 191 -13.93 16.93 12.21
N SER A 192 -15.21 16.73 12.52
CA SER A 192 -15.62 15.96 13.71
C SER A 192 -15.57 14.47 13.42
N VAL A 193 -15.30 13.67 14.45
CA VAL A 193 -15.16 12.21 14.35
C VAL A 193 -16.04 11.51 15.39
N ASP A 194 -16.36 10.24 15.14
CA ASP A 194 -17.12 9.34 16.01
C ASP A 194 -16.23 8.36 16.78
N TRP A 195 -14.94 8.68 16.93
CA TRP A 195 -13.96 7.88 17.67
C TRP A 195 -14.29 7.79 19.16
N GLN A 196 -13.95 6.65 19.76
CA GLN A 196 -14.26 6.30 21.13
C GLN A 196 -13.05 6.47 22.06
N VAL A 197 -13.31 6.76 23.34
CA VAL A 197 -12.25 6.80 24.36
C VAL A 197 -11.61 5.42 24.48
N GLY A 198 -10.27 5.38 24.46
CA GLY A 198 -9.47 4.15 24.44
C GLY A 198 -9.00 3.76 23.04
N ASP A 199 -9.55 4.36 21.97
CA ASP A 199 -9.11 4.10 20.60
C ASP A 199 -7.63 4.42 20.43
N GLN A 200 -6.95 3.54 19.70
CA GLN A 200 -5.55 3.70 19.33
C GLN A 200 -5.47 4.54 18.06
N LEU A 201 -4.69 5.61 18.09
CA LEU A 201 -4.54 6.55 17.00
C LEU A 201 -3.10 6.56 16.48
N VAL A 202 -2.92 7.03 15.25
CA VAL A 202 -1.61 7.34 14.67
C VAL A 202 -1.61 8.74 14.09
N LEU A 203 -0.56 9.52 14.36
CA LEU A 203 -0.38 10.89 13.88
C LEU A 203 0.88 10.96 13.01
N ALA A 204 0.72 11.33 11.75
CA ALA A 204 1.79 11.41 10.76
C ALA A 204 2.79 12.54 11.09
N PRO A 205 4.08 12.41 10.73
CA PRO A 205 5.05 13.48 10.89
C PRO A 205 4.79 14.63 9.92
N THR A 206 5.29 15.82 10.26
CA THR A 206 5.24 17.01 9.37
C THR A 206 6.62 17.58 9.09
N ASP A 207 7.67 16.79 9.23
CA ASP A 207 9.05 17.19 8.91
C ASP A 207 9.80 16.05 8.20
N PHE A 208 11.05 16.29 7.80
CA PHE A 208 11.85 15.29 7.10
C PHE A 208 11.97 13.97 7.87
N PHE A 209 12.14 12.88 7.13
CA PHE A 209 12.43 11.57 7.70
C PHE A 209 13.64 11.63 8.64
N GLY A 210 13.54 10.99 9.80
CA GLY A 210 14.61 11.00 10.81
C GLY A 210 14.65 12.27 11.66
N VAL A 211 13.89 13.30 11.33
CA VAL A 211 13.71 14.53 12.12
C VAL A 211 12.38 14.48 12.88
N SER A 212 11.30 14.14 12.17
CA SER A 212 9.97 13.88 12.75
C SER A 212 9.55 12.43 12.47
N PHE A 213 8.66 11.89 13.31
CA PHE A 213 8.25 10.49 13.26
C PHE A 213 6.74 10.36 13.47
N THR A 214 6.16 9.29 12.92
CA THR A 214 4.78 8.92 13.22
C THR A 214 4.64 8.58 14.71
N GLU A 215 3.63 9.14 15.37
CA GLU A 215 3.33 8.86 16.78
C GLU A 215 2.12 7.94 16.94
N LYS A 216 2.23 6.90 17.78
CA LYS A 216 1.08 6.10 18.24
C LYS A 216 0.53 6.71 19.53
N LEU A 217 -0.76 6.98 19.56
CA LEU A 217 -1.45 7.72 20.61
C LEU A 217 -2.68 6.93 21.09
N GLU A 218 -3.24 7.34 22.22
CA GLU A 218 -4.50 6.81 22.74
C GLU A 218 -5.45 7.97 23.05
N LEU A 219 -6.71 7.81 22.67
CA LEU A 219 -7.75 8.81 22.85
C LEU A 219 -8.30 8.80 24.29
N SER A 220 -8.26 9.94 24.99
CA SER A 220 -8.78 10.07 26.36
C SER A 220 -10.13 10.79 26.44
N SER A 221 -10.44 11.69 25.50
CA SER A 221 -11.78 12.29 25.34
C SER A 221 -11.97 12.97 23.99
N THR A 222 -13.22 13.11 23.57
CA THR A 222 -13.63 13.83 22.36
C THR A 222 -14.61 14.95 22.70
N ASN A 223 -14.50 16.07 22.00
CA ASN A 223 -15.47 17.16 22.04
C ASN A 223 -15.52 17.85 20.68
N GLU A 224 -16.57 17.59 19.89
CA GLU A 224 -16.68 18.04 18.49
C GLU A 224 -15.44 17.63 17.68
N ASN A 225 -14.69 18.59 17.14
CA ASN A 225 -13.45 18.37 16.40
C ASN A 225 -12.19 18.46 17.27
N LYS A 226 -12.30 18.34 18.61
CA LYS A 226 -11.15 18.36 19.52
C LYS A 226 -10.97 17.01 20.19
N LEU A 227 -9.72 16.53 20.19
CA LEU A 227 -9.32 15.32 20.88
C LEU A 227 -8.43 15.68 22.07
N SER A 228 -8.60 14.95 23.17
CA SER A 228 -7.58 14.87 24.23
C SER A 228 -6.92 13.51 24.19
N LEU A 229 -5.60 13.48 24.38
CA LEU A 229 -4.77 12.28 24.34
C LEU A 229 -4.46 11.79 25.75
N SER A 230 -4.23 10.49 25.93
CA SER A 230 -3.81 9.90 27.21
C SER A 230 -2.36 10.27 27.58
N SER A 231 -1.52 10.56 26.56
CA SER A 231 -0.13 10.96 26.70
C SER A 231 0.16 12.24 25.89
N PRO A 232 1.10 13.09 26.32
CA PRO A 232 1.52 14.25 25.53
C PRO A 232 2.28 13.82 24.27
N LEU A 233 2.18 14.64 23.23
CA LEU A 233 2.94 14.51 21.99
C LEU A 233 4.44 14.61 22.25
N SER A 234 5.20 13.80 21.54
CA SER A 234 6.67 13.79 21.60
C SER A 234 7.33 14.74 20.60
N GLY A 235 6.58 15.24 19.60
CA GLY A 235 7.07 16.20 18.62
C GLY A 235 6.06 17.29 18.27
N PHE A 236 6.54 18.28 17.51
CA PHE A 236 5.69 19.27 16.86
C PHE A 236 5.08 18.70 15.58
N HIS A 237 3.82 19.04 15.33
CA HIS A 237 3.09 18.72 14.12
C HIS A 237 2.44 19.97 13.52
N TRP A 238 2.71 20.20 12.24
CA TRP A 238 2.13 21.28 11.46
C TRP A 238 0.63 21.03 11.24
N GLY A 239 -0.18 22.09 11.39
CA GLY A 239 -1.64 21.94 11.38
C GLY A 239 -2.41 23.09 10.74
N ARG A 240 -1.75 23.94 9.95
CA ARG A 240 -2.40 25.06 9.26
C ARG A 240 -2.19 25.03 7.75
N LEU A 241 -3.16 25.53 7.00
CA LEU A 241 -2.98 25.78 5.58
C LEU A 241 -2.04 26.96 5.35
N GLN A 242 -1.30 26.91 4.24
CA GLN A 242 -0.41 27.97 3.79
C GLN A 242 -0.89 28.49 2.43
N TYR A 243 -1.04 29.79 2.29
CA TYR A 243 -1.60 30.45 1.13
C TYR A 243 -0.53 31.23 0.38
N VAL A 244 -0.53 31.12 -0.95
CA VAL A 244 0.36 31.89 -1.83
C VAL A 244 -0.13 33.33 -1.91
N THR A 245 0.79 34.27 -1.71
CA THR A 245 0.59 35.73 -1.80
C THR A 245 1.71 36.36 -2.63
N SER A 246 1.56 37.62 -3.04
CA SER A 246 2.60 38.34 -3.78
C SER A 246 3.91 38.52 -3.00
N GLU A 247 3.87 38.37 -1.67
CA GLU A 247 5.00 38.49 -0.75
C GLU A 247 5.52 37.11 -0.25
N GLY A 248 5.12 36.01 -0.90
CA GLY A 248 5.48 34.65 -0.49
C GLY A 248 4.32 33.90 0.14
N LEU A 249 4.56 33.14 1.21
CA LEU A 249 3.54 32.34 1.88
C LEU A 249 2.97 33.02 3.13
N SER A 250 1.69 32.78 3.40
CA SER A 250 0.96 33.33 4.54
C SER A 250 0.06 32.26 5.18
N LEU A 251 -0.22 32.39 6.48
CA LEU A 251 -1.24 31.57 7.17
C LEU A 251 -2.66 32.13 7.01
N SER A 252 -2.82 33.19 6.23
CA SER A 252 -4.11 33.81 5.93
C SER A 252 -4.20 34.05 4.42
N PRO A 253 -5.35 33.70 3.79
CA PRO A 253 -5.53 33.91 2.37
C PRO A 253 -5.60 35.41 2.06
N ASP A 254 -5.12 35.79 0.87
CA ASP A 254 -5.44 37.06 0.24
C ASP A 254 -5.63 36.87 -1.28
N ASP A 255 -6.20 37.88 -1.94
CA ASP A 255 -6.45 37.87 -3.39
C ASP A 255 -5.29 38.50 -4.18
N SER A 256 -4.06 38.50 -3.63
CA SER A 256 -2.92 39.20 -4.25
C SER A 256 -2.33 38.46 -5.45
N VAL A 257 -2.59 37.16 -5.58
CA VAL A 257 -2.10 36.30 -6.66
C VAL A 257 -3.25 35.74 -7.47
N THR A 258 -3.17 35.90 -8.79
CA THR A 258 -4.05 35.20 -9.73
C THR A 258 -3.31 34.00 -10.31
N ALA A 259 -3.90 32.82 -10.16
CA ALA A 259 -3.36 31.58 -10.72
C ALA A 259 -3.16 31.69 -12.25
N PRO A 260 -1.97 31.36 -12.78
CA PRO A 260 -1.78 31.21 -14.22
C PRO A 260 -2.70 30.14 -14.80
N GLY A 261 -3.14 30.34 -16.04
CA GLY A 261 -3.96 29.34 -16.75
C GLY A 261 -5.35 29.12 -16.17
N SER A 262 -5.95 30.11 -15.50
CA SER A 262 -7.26 30.01 -14.80
C SER A 262 -8.48 29.68 -15.67
N SER A 263 -8.30 29.34 -16.96
CA SER A 263 -9.34 28.86 -17.87
C SER A 263 -9.14 27.38 -18.27
N SER A 264 -8.15 26.71 -17.70
CA SER A 264 -7.88 25.28 -17.89
C SER A 264 -8.83 24.42 -17.06
N GLU A 265 -9.03 23.16 -17.46
CA GLU A 265 -9.79 22.17 -16.68
C GLU A 265 -9.11 21.83 -15.35
N ILE A 266 -7.78 22.00 -15.28
CA ILE A 266 -6.96 21.85 -14.07
C ILE A 266 -6.42 23.23 -13.70
N GLU A 267 -6.78 23.71 -12.51
CA GLU A 267 -6.32 25.00 -11.98
C GLU A 267 -4.96 24.89 -11.29
N THR A 268 -4.19 25.97 -11.32
CA THR A 268 -2.93 26.05 -10.58
C THR A 268 -3.20 26.22 -9.08
N PRO A 269 -2.71 25.33 -8.19
CA PRO A 269 -2.95 25.44 -6.76
C PRO A 269 -2.39 26.74 -6.16
N LEU A 270 -3.09 27.29 -5.17
CA LEU A 270 -2.67 28.46 -4.38
C LEU A 270 -2.50 28.14 -2.89
N VAL A 271 -2.64 26.88 -2.51
CA VAL A 271 -2.60 26.42 -1.12
C VAL A 271 -1.64 25.25 -1.01
N LEU A 272 -0.75 25.33 -0.02
CA LEU A 272 0.04 24.21 0.46
C LEU A 272 -0.60 23.68 1.76
N ASP A 273 -0.88 22.39 1.78
CA ASP A 273 -1.41 21.67 2.94
C ASP A 273 -0.36 20.65 3.42
N GLU A 274 0.32 20.99 4.51
CA GLU A 274 1.27 20.09 5.22
C GLU A 274 0.69 19.65 6.58
N ARG A 275 -0.64 19.67 6.73
CA ARG A 275 -1.27 19.32 8.00
C ARG A 275 -1.15 17.82 8.26
N ALA A 276 -0.69 17.46 9.46
CA ALA A 276 -0.52 16.08 9.86
C ALA A 276 -1.83 15.28 9.73
N GLU A 277 -1.74 14.13 9.06
CA GLU A 277 -2.78 13.11 9.03
C GLU A 277 -2.88 12.43 10.40
N ILE A 278 -4.12 12.14 10.83
CA ILE A 278 -4.40 11.36 12.02
C ILE A 278 -5.43 10.28 11.71
N GLY A 279 -5.11 9.03 12.05
CA GLY A 279 -5.94 7.86 11.77
C GLY A 279 -6.27 7.04 13.02
N ASN A 280 -7.45 6.40 13.02
CA ASN A 280 -7.91 5.51 14.07
C ASN A 280 -7.68 4.04 13.69
N LEU A 281 -6.86 3.34 14.47
CA LEU A 281 -6.49 1.94 14.26
C LEU A 281 -7.48 0.93 14.85
N THR A 282 -8.36 1.32 15.78
CA THR A 282 -9.18 0.39 16.56
C THR A 282 -10.39 -0.10 15.77
N ARG A 283 -10.58 -1.43 15.67
CA ARG A 283 -11.79 -2.05 15.13
C ARG A 283 -12.30 -3.15 16.04
N ASN A 284 -13.59 -3.48 15.91
CA ASN A 284 -14.24 -4.47 16.76
C ASN A 284 -14.07 -5.92 16.27
N ILE A 285 -13.76 -6.12 14.98
CA ILE A 285 -13.27 -7.40 14.47
C ILE A 285 -11.75 -7.34 14.41
N VAL A 286 -11.07 -8.26 15.11
CA VAL A 286 -9.61 -8.31 15.22
C VAL A 286 -9.09 -9.65 14.70
N ILE A 287 -8.12 -9.63 13.80
CA ILE A 287 -7.33 -10.79 13.38
C ILE A 287 -5.89 -10.56 13.82
N GLN A 288 -5.33 -11.51 14.58
CA GLN A 288 -4.02 -11.32 15.19
C GLN A 288 -3.21 -12.60 15.37
N GLY A 289 -1.88 -12.45 15.38
CA GLY A 289 -1.00 -13.38 16.07
C GLY A 289 -0.95 -13.09 17.58
N PRO A 290 -0.54 -14.07 18.41
CA PRO A 290 -0.25 -13.81 19.82
C PRO A 290 0.96 -12.87 19.98
N ASP A 291 1.05 -12.18 21.12
CA ASP A 291 2.25 -11.44 21.52
C ASP A 291 3.21 -12.39 22.26
N ASP A 292 3.71 -13.38 21.53
CA ASP A 292 4.56 -14.45 22.03
C ASP A 292 6.02 -14.29 21.57
N GLU A 293 6.88 -15.23 21.99
CA GLU A 293 8.30 -15.25 21.61
C GLU A 293 8.50 -15.33 20.09
N LEU A 294 7.64 -16.05 19.37
CA LEU A 294 7.71 -16.16 17.91
C LEU A 294 7.40 -14.82 17.23
N TRP A 295 6.41 -14.07 17.72
CA TRP A 295 6.15 -12.71 17.26
C TRP A 295 7.31 -11.78 17.61
N GLN A 296 7.72 -11.74 18.88
CA GLN A 296 8.70 -10.76 19.40
C GLN A 296 10.11 -10.94 18.81
N GLU A 297 10.54 -12.18 18.58
CA GLU A 297 11.90 -12.47 18.13
C GLU A 297 12.01 -12.72 16.62
N LYS A 298 10.96 -13.27 16.00
CA LYS A 298 10.99 -13.70 14.59
C LYS A 298 10.01 -12.95 13.70
N GLY A 299 9.09 -12.17 14.27
CA GLY A 299 8.02 -11.53 13.50
C GLY A 299 7.09 -12.54 12.85
N PHE A 300 6.77 -13.65 13.53
CA PHE A 300 5.89 -14.70 13.03
C PHE A 300 4.42 -14.39 13.38
N GLY A 301 3.79 -13.54 12.58
CA GLY A 301 2.41 -13.09 12.79
C GLY A 301 1.34 -13.88 12.02
N ALA A 302 0.09 -13.49 12.21
CA ALA A 302 -1.04 -14.01 11.44
C ALA A 302 -1.02 -13.51 9.97
N HIS A 303 -1.58 -14.30 9.05
CA HIS A 303 -1.66 -13.96 7.63
C HIS A 303 -2.99 -14.38 6.99
N VAL A 304 -3.36 -13.76 5.88
CA VAL A 304 -4.54 -14.15 5.09
C VAL A 304 -4.09 -14.43 3.66
N MET A 305 -4.54 -15.54 3.07
CA MET A 305 -4.27 -15.91 1.69
C MET A 305 -5.54 -16.29 0.96
N VAL A 306 -5.86 -15.57 -0.11
CA VAL A 306 -7.04 -15.77 -0.94
C VAL A 306 -6.63 -16.42 -2.25
N MET A 307 -7.24 -17.55 -2.58
CA MET A 307 -6.88 -18.38 -3.73
C MET A 307 -8.11 -18.81 -4.52
N GLY A 308 -7.93 -18.93 -5.83
CA GLY A 308 -8.99 -19.35 -6.74
C GLY A 308 -9.93 -18.20 -7.09
N LEU A 309 -10.21 -18.04 -8.39
CA LEU A 309 -11.06 -16.98 -8.93
C LEU A 309 -12.50 -17.03 -8.37
N SER A 310 -12.96 -18.20 -7.96
CA SER A 310 -14.30 -18.39 -7.38
C SER A 310 -14.38 -17.96 -5.91
N SER A 311 -13.28 -17.57 -5.27
CA SER A 311 -13.33 -17.01 -3.93
C SER A 311 -14.05 -15.67 -3.92
N ILE A 312 -14.70 -15.35 -2.81
CA ILE A 312 -15.37 -14.07 -2.56
C ILE A 312 -14.80 -13.52 -1.25
N VAL A 313 -14.27 -12.30 -1.29
CA VAL A 313 -13.68 -11.67 -0.10
C VAL A 313 -14.18 -10.26 0.04
N GLU A 314 -14.86 -10.02 1.16
CA GLU A 314 -15.56 -8.79 1.50
C GLU A 314 -15.15 -8.45 2.94
N VAL A 315 -14.13 -7.60 3.08
CA VAL A 315 -13.57 -7.24 4.39
C VAL A 315 -13.71 -5.75 4.60
N ASP A 316 -14.50 -5.38 5.60
CA ASP A 316 -14.86 -4.00 5.95
C ASP A 316 -14.71 -3.78 7.46
N GLY A 317 -13.89 -2.81 7.87
CA GLY A 317 -13.78 -2.43 9.28
C GLY A 317 -13.12 -3.49 10.16
N VAL A 318 -12.04 -4.13 9.69
CA VAL A 318 -11.29 -5.15 10.45
C VAL A 318 -9.92 -4.62 10.88
N GLU A 319 -9.49 -4.95 12.10
CA GLU A 319 -8.15 -4.65 12.60
C GLU A 319 -7.26 -5.90 12.50
N PHE A 320 -6.14 -5.75 11.78
CA PHE A 320 -5.09 -6.75 11.66
C PHE A 320 -3.88 -6.27 12.48
N ARG A 321 -3.49 -7.02 13.50
CA ARG A 321 -2.35 -6.66 14.36
C ARG A 321 -1.44 -7.83 14.68
N ARG A 322 -0.12 -7.59 14.73
CA ARG A 322 0.89 -8.65 14.86
C ARG A 322 0.73 -9.68 13.73
N VAL A 323 0.88 -9.17 12.52
CA VAL A 323 0.53 -9.85 11.26
C VAL A 323 1.70 -9.85 10.29
N GLY A 324 1.64 -10.72 9.28
CA GLY A 324 2.74 -10.99 8.38
C GLY A 324 3.85 -11.80 9.05
N GLN A 325 4.58 -12.59 8.27
CA GLN A 325 5.69 -13.39 8.76
C GLN A 325 6.99 -12.93 8.10
N ALA A 326 7.93 -12.42 8.89
CA ALA A 326 9.17 -11.85 8.36
C ALA A 326 10.02 -12.91 7.62
N GLY A 327 10.41 -12.62 6.37
CA GLY A 327 11.24 -13.53 5.57
C GLY A 327 10.54 -14.78 5.03
N PHE A 328 9.24 -14.93 5.25
CA PHE A 328 8.45 -16.03 4.68
C PHE A 328 7.63 -15.53 3.49
N LEU A 329 7.92 -16.07 2.31
CA LEU A 329 7.21 -15.74 1.07
C LEU A 329 5.70 -16.07 1.21
N ALA A 330 4.85 -15.23 0.65
CA ALA A 330 3.39 -15.40 0.61
C ALA A 330 2.66 -15.31 1.98
N ARG A 331 3.37 -15.06 3.09
CA ARG A 331 2.81 -14.89 4.45
C ARG A 331 2.61 -13.41 4.78
N TYR A 332 1.66 -12.78 4.09
CA TYR A 332 1.34 -11.36 4.22
C TYR A 332 0.04 -11.16 5.00
N PRO A 333 -0.14 -10.02 5.72
CA PRO A 333 -1.37 -9.75 6.46
C PRO A 333 -2.64 -9.94 5.64
N PHE A 334 -2.61 -9.47 4.39
CA PHE A 334 -3.68 -9.68 3.43
C PHE A 334 -3.12 -9.92 2.02
N HIS A 335 -3.48 -11.04 1.39
CA HIS A 335 -2.88 -11.50 0.14
C HIS A 335 -3.90 -12.10 -0.82
N TRP A 336 -4.16 -11.43 -1.95
CA TRP A 336 -4.79 -12.06 -3.10
C TRP A 336 -3.74 -12.81 -3.91
N HIS A 337 -3.83 -14.14 -3.95
CA HIS A 337 -2.81 -15.02 -4.51
C HIS A 337 -3.26 -15.63 -5.84
N ARG A 338 -2.96 -14.92 -6.92
CA ARG A 338 -3.03 -15.37 -8.33
C ARG A 338 -4.43 -15.81 -8.79
N LEU A 339 -5.39 -14.91 -8.65
CA LEU A 339 -6.79 -15.21 -9.00
C LEU A 339 -7.05 -15.14 -10.50
N SER A 340 -6.30 -14.31 -11.24
CA SER A 340 -6.73 -13.86 -12.57
C SER A 340 -6.10 -14.56 -13.77
N TYR A 341 -5.11 -15.43 -13.56
CA TYR A 341 -4.39 -16.11 -14.65
C TYR A 341 -4.22 -17.61 -14.37
N ASP A 342 -4.14 -18.42 -15.43
CA ASP A 342 -3.72 -19.84 -15.33
C ASP A 342 -2.20 -20.02 -15.39
N GLY A 343 -1.74 -21.27 -15.30
CA GLY A 343 -0.31 -21.61 -15.32
C GLY A 343 0.35 -21.36 -16.68
N GLU A 344 -0.45 -21.23 -17.74
CA GLU A 344 -0.04 -20.93 -19.10
C GLU A 344 -0.13 -19.43 -19.43
N GLY A 345 -0.46 -18.59 -18.45
CA GLY A 345 -0.54 -17.13 -18.58
C GLY A 345 -1.82 -16.61 -19.23
N ALA A 346 -2.83 -17.46 -19.48
CA ALA A 346 -4.10 -17.03 -20.00
C ALA A 346 -4.96 -16.41 -18.89
N GLU A 347 -5.58 -15.28 -19.20
CA GLU A 347 -6.45 -14.56 -18.28
C GLU A 347 -7.78 -15.30 -18.08
N ARG A 348 -8.11 -15.61 -16.82
CA ARG A 348 -9.34 -16.29 -16.40
C ARG A 348 -10.48 -15.32 -16.11
N GLY A 349 -10.15 -14.13 -15.60
CA GLY A 349 -11.09 -13.09 -15.23
C GLY A 349 -10.62 -12.21 -14.08
N ASP A 350 -11.39 -11.16 -13.81
CA ASP A 350 -11.14 -10.23 -12.71
C ASP A 350 -11.83 -10.70 -11.43
N ALA A 351 -11.22 -10.42 -10.28
CA ALA A 351 -11.79 -10.61 -8.95
C ALA A 351 -12.70 -9.41 -8.57
N THR A 352 -13.43 -8.85 -9.53
CA THR A 352 -14.29 -7.69 -9.35
C THR A 352 -15.36 -7.96 -8.29
N GLY A 353 -15.56 -6.99 -7.39
CA GLY A 353 -16.49 -7.10 -6.27
C GLY A 353 -15.80 -7.51 -4.96
N GLN A 354 -14.56 -7.99 -4.99
CA GLN A 354 -13.78 -8.22 -3.78
C GLN A 354 -13.15 -6.93 -3.26
N TYR A 355 -13.15 -6.75 -1.93
CA TYR A 355 -12.62 -5.55 -1.30
C TYR A 355 -12.00 -5.80 0.08
N LEU A 356 -11.00 -4.97 0.38
CA LEU A 356 -10.51 -4.68 1.72
C LEU A 356 -10.68 -3.19 1.96
N ARG A 357 -11.59 -2.81 2.85
CA ARG A 357 -11.88 -1.40 3.13
C ARG A 357 -12.09 -1.04 4.59
N ASN A 358 -11.93 0.24 4.90
CA ASN A 358 -12.09 0.84 6.24
C ASN A 358 -11.31 0.12 7.35
N SER A 359 -10.30 -0.68 7.00
CA SER A 359 -9.60 -1.60 7.88
C SER A 359 -8.27 -1.00 8.35
N SER A 360 -7.72 -1.53 9.44
CA SER A 360 -6.38 -1.16 9.92
C SER A 360 -5.47 -2.37 9.87
N ILE A 361 -4.26 -2.21 9.35
CA ILE A 361 -3.22 -3.23 9.36
C ILE A 361 -2.00 -2.60 10.00
N HIS A 362 -1.62 -3.09 11.18
CA HIS A 362 -0.53 -2.49 11.93
C HIS A 362 0.33 -3.47 12.69
N GLN A 363 1.56 -3.05 12.99
CA GLN A 363 2.61 -3.93 13.53
C GLN A 363 2.75 -5.13 12.60
N SER A 364 3.13 -4.88 11.34
CA SER A 364 3.33 -5.93 10.36
C SER A 364 4.80 -6.23 10.12
N SER A 365 5.13 -7.51 10.27
CA SER A 365 6.46 -8.04 9.99
C SER A 365 6.70 -8.32 8.50
N ASN A 366 5.69 -8.14 7.63
CA ASN A 366 5.82 -8.36 6.19
C ASN A 366 4.66 -7.75 5.37
N ARG A 367 4.89 -6.60 4.73
CA ARG A 367 3.94 -5.84 3.89
C ARG A 367 2.66 -5.42 4.64
N CYS A 368 1.76 -4.73 3.97
CA CYS A 368 0.42 -4.43 4.46
C CYS A 368 -0.62 -5.21 3.65
N VAL A 369 -0.59 -5.03 2.32
CA VAL A 369 -1.49 -5.69 1.36
C VAL A 369 -0.67 -6.14 0.16
N THR A 370 -0.86 -7.38 -0.26
CA THR A 370 -0.26 -7.93 -1.47
C THR A 370 -1.32 -8.31 -2.50
N ILE A 371 -1.23 -7.70 -3.67
CA ILE A 371 -1.96 -8.08 -4.87
C ILE A 371 -0.97 -8.85 -5.75
N HIS A 372 -1.22 -10.14 -5.93
CA HIS A 372 -0.34 -11.01 -6.70
C HIS A 372 -1.16 -11.71 -7.78
N GLY A 373 -0.81 -11.54 -9.05
CA GLY A 373 -1.45 -12.23 -10.17
C GLY A 373 -2.97 -11.99 -10.24
N THR A 374 -3.45 -10.85 -9.74
CA THR A 374 -4.86 -10.58 -9.48
C THR A 374 -5.27 -9.23 -10.04
N ASN A 375 -6.44 -9.21 -10.68
CA ASN A 375 -7.02 -8.04 -11.32
C ASN A 375 -8.35 -7.66 -10.68
N GLY A 376 -8.71 -6.37 -10.71
CA GLY A 376 -10.06 -5.90 -10.40
C GLY A 376 -10.44 -5.77 -8.93
N VAL A 377 -9.50 -5.91 -7.98
CA VAL A 377 -9.81 -5.78 -6.54
C VAL A 377 -9.81 -4.32 -6.06
N LEU A 378 -10.50 -4.06 -4.95
CA LEU A 378 -10.57 -2.75 -4.30
C LEU A 378 -9.82 -2.77 -2.95
N VAL A 379 -8.88 -1.83 -2.78
CA VAL A 379 -8.16 -1.55 -1.54
C VAL A 379 -8.43 -0.09 -1.17
N GLU A 380 -9.38 0.13 -0.26
CA GLU A 380 -9.95 1.47 -0.04
C GLU A 380 -9.98 1.89 1.43
N ASN A 381 -9.58 3.12 1.73
CA ASN A 381 -9.79 3.72 3.05
C ASN A 381 -9.17 2.93 4.23
N ASN A 382 -8.07 2.21 3.97
CA ASN A 382 -7.36 1.45 4.99
C ASN A 382 -6.23 2.26 5.61
N ILE A 383 -5.82 1.89 6.82
CA ILE A 383 -4.65 2.45 7.50
C ILE A 383 -3.59 1.36 7.62
N CYS A 384 -2.44 1.56 6.97
CA CYS A 384 -1.24 0.73 7.13
C CYS A 384 -0.25 1.45 8.05
N TYR A 385 0.12 0.84 9.18
CA TYR A 385 1.04 1.47 10.15
C TYR A 385 2.11 0.50 10.68
N ASP A 386 3.36 0.93 10.71
CA ASP A 386 4.50 0.14 11.22
C ASP A 386 4.68 -1.16 10.43
N ILE A 387 5.14 -0.99 9.19
CA ILE A 387 5.20 -2.03 8.16
C ILE A 387 6.64 -2.30 7.75
N LEU A 388 7.04 -3.58 7.74
CA LEU A 388 8.28 -4.03 7.10
C LEU A 388 8.05 -4.38 5.62
N GLY A 389 8.94 -3.97 4.72
CA GLY A 389 8.78 -4.24 3.28
C GLY A 389 7.87 -3.21 2.58
N HIS A 390 7.67 -3.34 1.26
CA HIS A 390 6.70 -2.48 0.56
C HIS A 390 5.30 -2.71 1.15
N ALA A 391 4.60 -1.63 1.55
CA ALA A 391 3.34 -1.78 2.27
C ALA A 391 2.21 -2.26 1.35
N ILE A 392 1.82 -1.50 0.34
CA ILE A 392 0.89 -1.98 -0.70
C ILE A 392 1.72 -2.44 -1.91
N PHE A 393 1.65 -3.74 -2.24
CA PHE A 393 2.58 -4.39 -3.15
C PHE A 393 1.88 -5.13 -4.30
N PHE A 394 2.27 -4.78 -5.53
CA PHE A 394 1.88 -5.44 -6.77
C PHE A 394 3.03 -6.36 -7.22
N GLU A 395 2.84 -7.67 -7.12
CA GLU A 395 3.95 -8.63 -7.03
C GLU A 395 4.64 -8.95 -8.37
N ASP A 396 3.91 -9.25 -9.43
CA ASP A 396 4.47 -9.87 -10.64
C ASP A 396 4.37 -9.00 -11.92
N ALA A 397 3.90 -7.76 -11.78
CA ALA A 397 3.65 -6.83 -12.88
C ALA A 397 2.53 -7.25 -13.84
N VAL A 398 1.65 -8.17 -13.44
CA VAL A 398 0.46 -8.58 -14.21
C VAL A 398 -0.86 -8.10 -13.61
N GLU A 399 -0.79 -7.50 -12.43
CA GLU A 399 -1.93 -7.02 -11.66
C GLU A 399 -2.49 -5.75 -12.29
N ARG A 400 -3.69 -5.84 -12.86
CA ARG A 400 -4.34 -4.78 -13.63
C ARG A 400 -5.73 -4.47 -13.12
N ARG A 401 -6.23 -3.27 -13.41
CA ARG A 401 -7.56 -2.77 -13.08
C ARG A 401 -7.90 -2.83 -11.60
N ASN A 402 -6.89 -2.86 -10.74
CA ASN A 402 -7.08 -2.76 -9.30
C ASN A 402 -7.26 -1.29 -8.92
N THR A 403 -7.99 -1.05 -7.85
CA THR A 403 -8.21 0.29 -7.29
C THR A 403 -7.60 0.37 -5.90
N VAL A 404 -6.64 1.27 -5.72
CA VAL A 404 -5.99 1.60 -4.45
C VAL A 404 -6.29 3.05 -4.12
N GLU A 405 -7.18 3.26 -3.16
CA GLU A 405 -7.80 4.56 -2.94
C GLU A 405 -7.92 4.97 -1.47
N ASN A 406 -7.64 6.25 -1.20
CA ASN A 406 -7.90 6.87 0.10
C ASN A 406 -7.22 6.15 1.29
N ASN A 407 -6.12 5.43 1.06
CA ASN A 407 -5.40 4.74 2.12
C ASN A 407 -4.39 5.68 2.79
N LEU A 408 -4.23 5.52 4.10
CA LEU A 408 -3.20 6.18 4.90
C LEU A 408 -2.08 5.17 5.20
N VAL A 409 -0.88 5.42 4.69
CA VAL A 409 0.28 4.54 4.87
C VAL A 409 1.37 5.28 5.62
N LEU A 410 1.63 4.83 6.85
CA LEU A 410 2.58 5.47 7.76
C LEU A 410 3.64 4.49 8.23
N ARG A 411 4.87 4.97 8.38
CA ARG A 411 5.97 4.25 9.03
C ARG A 411 6.32 2.93 8.31
N VAL A 412 6.93 3.06 7.13
CA VAL A 412 7.44 1.91 6.34
C VAL A 412 8.95 1.77 6.55
N ARG A 413 9.42 0.54 6.83
CA ARG A 413 10.83 0.25 7.13
C ARG A 413 11.36 -0.90 6.30
N PHE A 414 12.66 -0.88 6.04
CA PHE A 414 13.32 -1.97 5.33
C PHE A 414 13.34 -3.22 6.21
N PRO A 415 13.07 -4.41 5.65
CA PRO A 415 13.37 -5.65 6.34
C PRO A 415 14.89 -5.81 6.49
N THR A 416 15.29 -6.67 7.42
CA THR A 416 16.69 -7.10 7.52
C THR A 416 17.12 -7.85 6.26
N ALA A 417 18.43 -7.99 6.06
CA ALA A 417 18.97 -8.75 4.93
C ALA A 417 18.44 -10.20 4.85
N SER A 418 18.19 -10.84 5.99
CA SER A 418 17.67 -12.21 6.06
C SER A 418 16.17 -12.30 5.81
N ASN A 419 15.44 -11.21 6.02
CA ASN A 419 13.98 -11.18 5.97
C ASN A 419 13.45 -10.51 4.70
N ALA A 420 14.31 -9.87 3.91
CA ALA A 420 13.97 -9.31 2.61
C ALA A 420 13.56 -10.44 1.65
N LEU A 421 12.38 -10.30 1.02
CA LEU A 421 11.87 -11.26 0.04
C LEU A 421 12.28 -10.89 -1.38
N LYS A 422 12.47 -9.60 -1.63
CA LYS A 422 13.01 -9.03 -2.86
C LYS A 422 14.21 -8.16 -2.54
N LEU A 423 15.20 -8.12 -3.43
CA LEU A 423 16.37 -7.24 -3.25
C LEU A 423 15.98 -5.76 -3.15
N HIS A 424 14.90 -5.33 -3.84
CA HIS A 424 14.41 -3.96 -3.80
C HIS A 424 13.58 -3.61 -2.55
N ASP A 425 13.28 -4.58 -1.66
CA ASP A 425 12.71 -4.27 -0.34
C ASP A 425 13.69 -3.41 0.50
N ARG A 426 14.96 -3.37 0.12
CA ARG A 426 16.04 -2.64 0.80
C ARG A 426 16.96 -1.93 -0.18
N ALA A 427 17.90 -1.16 0.36
CA ALA A 427 18.93 -0.51 -0.42
C ALA A 427 19.83 -1.52 -1.16
N GLN A 428 19.96 -1.32 -2.47
CA GLN A 428 20.87 -2.03 -3.39
C GLN A 428 22.06 -1.12 -3.73
N SER A 429 23.21 -1.73 -3.99
CA SER A 429 24.42 -0.96 -4.32
C SER A 429 24.30 -0.33 -5.72
N GLY A 430 24.54 0.98 -5.81
CA GLY A 430 24.64 1.68 -7.10
C GLY A 430 23.30 2.09 -7.73
N THR A 431 22.17 1.86 -7.04
CA THR A 431 20.84 2.30 -7.47
C THR A 431 20.01 2.71 -6.26
N GLU A 432 19.12 3.71 -6.41
CA GLU A 432 18.16 4.04 -5.37
C GLU A 432 17.08 2.94 -5.33
N SER A 433 16.98 2.24 -4.21
CA SER A 433 15.97 1.21 -3.94
C SER A 433 15.65 1.12 -2.45
N GLY A 434 14.48 0.59 -2.13
CA GLY A 434 14.03 0.35 -0.76
C GLY A 434 12.51 0.26 -0.67
N SER A 435 12.03 -0.29 0.45
CA SER A 435 10.60 -0.41 0.76
C SER A 435 9.88 0.93 0.61
N SER A 436 8.72 0.90 -0.04
CA SER A 436 7.87 2.06 -0.30
C SER A 436 6.49 1.89 0.30
N GLY A 437 5.78 3.00 0.52
CA GLY A 437 4.37 2.94 0.93
C GLY A 437 3.50 2.23 -0.11
N ILE A 438 3.71 2.55 -1.38
CA ILE A 438 3.07 1.82 -2.49
C ILE A 438 4.14 1.43 -3.51
N TRP A 439 4.19 0.16 -3.89
CA TRP A 439 4.98 -0.37 -5.00
C TRP A 439 4.03 -0.80 -6.10
N VAL A 440 4.14 -0.17 -7.26
CA VAL A 440 3.27 -0.42 -8.42
C VAL A 440 4.12 -0.90 -9.58
N SER A 441 3.94 -2.16 -9.96
CA SER A 441 4.71 -2.82 -11.02
C SER A 441 3.97 -2.84 -12.38
N ASN A 442 2.71 -2.41 -12.43
CA ASN A 442 1.93 -2.32 -13.67
C ASN A 442 1.14 -0.99 -13.75
N PRO A 443 1.20 -0.26 -14.88
CA PRO A 443 0.55 1.05 -15.02
C PRO A 443 -0.98 0.99 -15.16
N ASP A 444 -1.57 -0.15 -15.55
CA ASP A 444 -3.01 -0.29 -15.80
C ASP A 444 -3.76 -0.47 -14.47
N ASN A 445 -3.70 0.51 -13.57
CA ASN A 445 -4.37 0.50 -12.27
C ASN A 445 -4.88 1.91 -11.89
N THR A 446 -5.78 1.99 -10.92
CA THR A 446 -6.21 3.26 -10.31
C THR A 446 -5.54 3.41 -8.95
N VAL A 447 -4.71 4.44 -8.77
CA VAL A 447 -4.02 4.76 -7.52
C VAL A 447 -4.26 6.23 -7.20
N ARG A 448 -5.19 6.53 -6.28
CA ARG A 448 -5.63 7.90 -6.04
C ARG A 448 -5.96 8.21 -4.58
N TYR A 449 -5.85 9.47 -4.19
CA TYR A 449 -6.24 9.96 -2.86
C TYR A 449 -5.48 9.32 -1.68
N ASN A 450 -4.37 8.60 -1.92
CA ASN A 450 -3.60 7.97 -0.85
C ASN A 450 -2.65 8.99 -0.20
N HIS A 451 -2.49 8.90 1.12
CA HIS A 451 -1.51 9.68 1.89
C HIS A 451 -0.41 8.74 2.42
N ILE A 452 0.84 9.03 2.07
CA ILE A 452 1.99 8.21 2.41
C ILE A 452 3.03 9.06 3.12
N ALA A 453 3.42 8.65 4.34
CA ALA A 453 4.46 9.34 5.08
C ALA A 453 5.36 8.41 5.89
N ASP A 454 6.50 8.95 6.32
CA ASP A 454 7.44 8.25 7.19
C ASP A 454 7.95 6.92 6.57
N SER A 455 8.30 6.93 5.29
CA SER A 455 8.91 5.75 4.64
C SER A 455 10.43 5.87 4.59
N GLN A 456 11.13 4.80 4.98
CA GLN A 456 12.58 4.72 4.83
C GLN A 456 13.03 4.66 3.36
N GLY A 457 12.15 4.25 2.45
CA GLY A 457 12.38 4.32 1.01
C GLY A 457 11.56 5.44 0.38
N PHE A 458 10.67 5.07 -0.53
CA PHE A 458 9.85 6.01 -1.30
C PHE A 458 8.42 6.10 -0.76
N GLY A 459 7.71 7.19 -1.06
CA GLY A 459 6.26 7.22 -0.88
C GLY A 459 5.57 6.27 -1.86
N ILE A 460 5.67 6.57 -3.16
CA ILE A 460 5.18 5.71 -4.25
C ILE A 460 6.33 5.36 -5.19
N TRP A 461 6.50 4.07 -5.48
CA TRP A 461 7.44 3.59 -6.49
C TRP A 461 6.68 2.92 -7.65
N MET A 462 6.70 3.58 -8.81
CA MET A 462 6.20 3.06 -10.08
C MET A 462 7.35 2.44 -10.87
N ALA A 463 7.37 1.12 -10.97
CA ALA A 463 8.49 0.33 -11.48
C ALA A 463 7.98 -0.67 -12.51
N PHE A 464 7.78 -0.24 -13.76
CA PHE A 464 7.12 -1.05 -14.78
C PHE A 464 8.14 -1.84 -15.61
N PRO A 465 8.26 -3.17 -15.45
CA PRO A 465 9.24 -3.97 -16.16
C PRO A 465 8.85 -4.19 -17.62
N GLU A 466 9.79 -4.71 -18.41
CA GLU A 466 9.54 -5.08 -19.80
C GLU A 466 8.70 -6.34 -19.92
N ASN A 467 8.90 -7.30 -19.02
CA ASN A 467 8.14 -8.54 -18.97
C ASN A 467 7.69 -8.76 -17.52
N PRO A 468 6.57 -9.46 -17.29
CA PRO A 468 6.24 -9.98 -15.98
C PRO A 468 7.38 -10.76 -15.34
N VAL A 469 7.41 -10.75 -14.01
CA VAL A 469 8.37 -11.47 -13.19
C VAL A 469 7.64 -12.49 -12.31
N GLY A 470 8.39 -13.25 -11.51
CA GLY A 470 7.85 -14.13 -10.49
C GLY A 470 7.03 -15.30 -11.05
N GLY A 471 5.85 -15.53 -10.48
CA GLY A 471 5.00 -16.68 -10.78
C GLY A 471 4.20 -16.56 -12.06
N ASN A 472 4.13 -15.36 -12.67
CA ASN A 472 3.28 -15.06 -13.81
C ASN A 472 4.06 -14.63 -15.07
N THR A 473 5.30 -15.12 -15.24
CA THR A 473 6.16 -14.82 -16.41
C THR A 473 5.58 -15.23 -17.76
N GLU A 474 4.65 -16.18 -17.78
CA GLU A 474 4.00 -16.67 -19.02
C GLU A 474 2.91 -15.72 -19.54
N VAL A 475 2.46 -14.74 -18.74
CA VAL A 475 1.43 -13.78 -19.17
C VAL A 475 2.01 -12.87 -20.26
N PRO A 476 1.46 -12.87 -21.50
CA PRO A 476 2.09 -12.23 -22.65
C PRO A 476 1.77 -10.71 -22.71
N ILE A 477 2.13 -9.98 -21.68
CA ILE A 477 1.97 -8.52 -21.58
C ILE A 477 3.32 -7.82 -21.42
N ARG A 478 3.31 -6.52 -21.61
CA ARG A 478 4.50 -5.67 -21.53
C ARG A 478 4.22 -4.45 -20.67
N PRO A 479 4.41 -4.54 -19.34
CA PRO A 479 3.97 -3.51 -18.40
C PRO A 479 4.50 -2.12 -18.76
N ASN A 480 5.76 -2.01 -19.20
CA ASN A 480 6.34 -0.73 -19.60
C ASN A 480 5.76 -0.09 -20.89
N ARG A 481 4.80 -0.75 -21.57
CA ARG A 481 4.10 -0.26 -22.76
C ARG A 481 2.58 -0.19 -22.60
N LEU A 482 2.02 -0.78 -21.55
CA LEU A 482 0.58 -0.69 -21.29
C LEU A 482 0.13 0.76 -21.12
N LEU A 483 -1.14 1.01 -21.43
CA LEU A 483 -1.76 2.31 -21.20
C LEU A 483 -1.68 2.67 -19.72
N PHE A 484 -1.45 3.95 -19.45
CA PHE A 484 -1.34 4.46 -18.09
C PHE A 484 -2.74 4.61 -17.49
N GLY A 485 -2.95 4.01 -16.32
CA GLY A 485 -4.17 4.13 -15.56
C GLY A 485 -4.30 5.47 -14.85
N ASN A 486 -5.15 5.54 -13.83
CA ASN A 486 -5.46 6.78 -13.14
C ASN A 486 -4.57 6.96 -11.90
N PHE A 487 -3.59 7.85 -11.97
CA PHE A 487 -2.75 8.24 -10.85
C PHE A 487 -2.98 9.72 -10.55
N ASP A 488 -3.75 9.99 -9.49
CA ASP A 488 -4.26 11.32 -9.21
C ASP A 488 -4.38 11.59 -7.72
N SER A 489 -4.15 12.84 -7.30
CA SER A 489 -4.48 13.30 -5.94
C SER A 489 -3.81 12.51 -4.80
N ASN A 490 -2.63 11.91 -5.02
CA ASN A 490 -1.89 11.26 -3.93
C ASN A 490 -0.91 12.22 -3.27
N THR A 491 -0.73 12.05 -1.96
CA THR A 491 0.20 12.81 -1.13
C THR A 491 1.34 11.92 -0.65
N ALA A 492 2.59 12.34 -0.82
CA ALA A 492 3.76 11.63 -0.30
C ALA A 492 4.79 12.57 0.33
N HIS A 493 5.06 12.38 1.62
CA HIS A 493 5.98 13.25 2.36
C HIS A 493 6.80 12.54 3.44
N SER A 494 7.78 13.25 3.99
CA SER A 494 8.58 12.75 5.13
C SER A 494 9.22 11.38 4.83
N ASN A 495 9.63 11.14 3.59
CA ASN A 495 10.30 9.91 3.17
C ASN A 495 11.81 10.16 3.06
N ASP A 496 12.63 9.18 3.44
CA ASP A 496 14.11 9.30 3.39
C ASP A 496 14.60 9.47 1.95
N LEU A 497 14.01 8.71 1.01
CA LEU A 497 14.31 8.86 -0.40
C LEU A 497 13.36 9.88 -1.04
N ARG A 498 12.58 9.48 -2.03
CA ARG A 498 11.71 10.39 -2.81
C ARG A 498 10.25 10.21 -2.45
N GLY A 499 9.48 11.29 -2.63
CA GLY A 499 8.02 11.19 -2.56
C GLY A 499 7.51 10.21 -3.61
N ILE A 500 7.94 10.40 -4.87
CA ILE A 500 7.58 9.53 -6.00
C ILE A 500 8.82 9.14 -6.81
N MET A 501 8.97 7.83 -7.05
CA MET A 501 9.99 7.25 -7.93
C MET A 501 9.31 6.56 -9.11
N PHE A 502 9.58 7.01 -10.34
CA PHE A 502 9.04 6.43 -11.58
C PHE A 502 10.17 6.00 -12.53
N ASP A 503 10.94 5.00 -12.09
CA ASP A 503 12.09 4.40 -12.80
C ASP A 503 12.49 3.11 -12.04
N ASN A 504 13.64 2.53 -12.39
CA ASN A 504 14.23 1.39 -11.68
C ASN A 504 13.28 0.20 -11.59
N ALA A 505 12.85 -0.29 -12.76
CA ALA A 505 11.99 -1.46 -12.84
C ALA A 505 12.73 -2.74 -12.48
N GLU A 506 12.00 -3.72 -11.97
CA GLU A 506 12.50 -5.06 -11.70
C GLU A 506 12.91 -5.75 -13.02
N ILE A 507 14.04 -6.47 -13.04
CA ILE A 507 14.58 -7.12 -14.25
C ILE A 507 14.78 -8.63 -14.10
N ASP A 508 14.59 -9.16 -12.89
CA ASP A 508 14.72 -10.59 -12.57
C ASP A 508 13.81 -10.95 -11.38
N ASN A 509 13.74 -12.23 -11.03
CA ASN A 509 12.82 -12.72 -9.99
C ASN A 509 13.34 -12.42 -8.57
N GLU A 510 14.63 -12.16 -8.44
CA GLU A 510 15.31 -11.81 -7.20
C GLU A 510 14.97 -10.39 -6.72
N GLY A 511 14.43 -9.54 -7.58
CA GLY A 511 14.12 -8.14 -7.26
C GLY A 511 15.27 -7.18 -7.56
N THR A 512 16.19 -7.55 -8.45
CA THR A 512 17.18 -6.60 -8.97
C THR A 512 16.45 -5.54 -9.78
N VAL A 513 16.80 -4.27 -9.58
CA VAL A 513 16.21 -3.16 -10.32
C VAL A 513 17.21 -2.47 -11.23
N ALA A 514 16.75 -2.03 -12.39
CA ALA A 514 17.54 -1.24 -13.32
C ALA A 514 16.72 -0.16 -13.99
N ALA A 515 17.40 0.92 -14.38
CA ALA A 515 16.80 2.02 -15.11
C ALA A 515 16.08 1.54 -16.38
N LEU A 516 14.79 1.83 -16.51
CA LEU A 516 13.97 1.38 -17.64
C LEU A 516 12.95 2.46 -18.00
N GLN A 517 12.95 2.88 -19.28
CA GLN A 517 12.05 3.94 -19.73
C GLN A 517 10.64 3.43 -20.00
N TYR A 518 9.66 4.08 -19.37
CA TYR A 518 8.24 3.87 -19.63
C TYR A 518 7.75 4.73 -20.80
N ALA A 519 6.88 4.16 -21.60
CA ALA A 519 6.22 4.85 -22.70
C ALA A 519 4.97 4.08 -23.08
N SER A 520 3.78 4.68 -22.99
CA SER A 520 2.54 3.98 -23.30
C SER A 520 2.31 3.82 -24.81
N THR A 521 1.78 2.68 -25.23
CA THR A 521 1.32 2.42 -26.60
C THR A 521 -0.12 1.94 -26.61
N THR A 522 -0.83 2.13 -27.72
CA THR A 522 -2.24 1.71 -27.84
C THR A 522 -2.50 0.22 -27.72
N ASP A 523 -1.50 -0.59 -28.04
CA ASP A 523 -1.58 -2.03 -28.16
C ASP A 523 -0.71 -2.75 -27.12
N GLY A 524 -0.05 -2.00 -26.24
CA GLY A 524 0.92 -2.54 -25.28
C GLY A 524 2.15 -3.16 -25.96
N GLN A 525 2.41 -2.87 -27.24
CA GLN A 525 3.51 -3.46 -27.99
C GLN A 525 4.73 -2.52 -28.08
N GLU A 526 5.79 -3.05 -28.69
CA GLU A 526 7.01 -2.30 -29.01
C GLU A 526 6.77 -1.01 -29.81
N ILE A 527 7.62 -0.03 -29.54
CA ILE A 527 7.56 1.27 -30.19
C ILE A 527 8.29 1.18 -31.54
N ASN A 528 7.53 1.20 -32.63
CA ASN A 528 8.05 1.11 -33.99
C ASN A 528 7.76 2.38 -34.78
N TYR A 529 8.68 2.79 -35.66
CA TYR A 529 8.43 3.86 -36.64
C TYR A 529 7.25 3.45 -37.55
N PRO A 530 6.25 4.31 -37.81
CA PRO A 530 6.20 5.77 -37.62
C PRO A 530 5.81 6.33 -36.23
N TYR A 531 5.87 5.55 -35.15
CA TYR A 531 5.55 5.94 -33.76
C TYR A 531 4.07 6.27 -33.51
N ASP A 532 3.18 5.86 -34.42
CA ASP A 532 1.74 6.12 -34.35
C ASP A 532 1.05 5.43 -33.16
N SER A 533 1.67 4.41 -32.56
CA SER A 533 1.13 3.73 -31.38
C SER A 533 1.39 4.48 -30.08
N LEU A 534 2.37 5.40 -30.03
CA LEU A 534 2.72 6.14 -28.80
C LEU A 534 1.54 6.95 -28.29
N ARG A 535 1.28 6.87 -26.98
CA ARG A 535 0.25 7.65 -26.30
C ARG A 535 0.86 8.51 -25.20
N ARG A 536 0.32 9.71 -25.09
CA ARG A 536 0.58 10.65 -24.00
C ARG A 536 -0.26 10.19 -22.80
N PHE A 537 0.30 10.31 -21.61
CA PHE A 537 -0.38 9.97 -20.37
C PHE A 537 -0.27 11.10 -19.36
N SER A 538 -1.07 11.03 -18.30
CA SER A 538 -1.14 12.11 -17.31
C SER A 538 -1.04 11.59 -15.88
N MET A 539 -0.44 12.39 -15.02
CA MET A 539 -0.54 12.27 -13.56
C MET A 539 -0.86 13.64 -13.00
N ASN A 540 -1.92 13.75 -12.22
CA ASN A 540 -2.46 15.05 -11.82
C ASN A 540 -2.60 15.17 -10.30
N HIS A 541 -2.68 16.41 -9.82
CA HIS A 541 -3.00 16.75 -8.42
C HIS A 541 -2.12 16.09 -7.36
N MET A 542 -0.90 15.69 -7.69
CA MET A 542 0.00 15.04 -6.75
C MET A 542 0.59 16.07 -5.77
N THR A 543 0.67 15.71 -4.50
CA THR A 543 1.28 16.55 -3.45
C THR A 543 2.50 15.86 -2.88
N VAL A 544 3.69 16.48 -2.97
CA VAL A 544 4.95 15.86 -2.52
C VAL A 544 5.81 16.86 -1.76
N TYR A 545 6.14 16.57 -0.51
CA TYR A 545 6.91 17.49 0.31
C TYR A 545 7.84 16.82 1.33
N LYS A 546 8.85 17.53 1.84
CA LYS A 546 9.74 17.04 2.91
C LYS A 546 10.40 15.68 2.64
N ASN A 547 10.76 15.39 1.39
CA ASN A 547 11.42 14.14 0.99
C ASN A 547 12.94 14.33 0.83
N GLY A 548 13.74 13.37 1.31
CA GLY A 548 15.18 13.53 1.53
C GLY A 548 16.09 13.43 0.30
N HIS A 549 15.65 12.77 -0.77
CA HIS A 549 16.44 12.68 -2.01
C HIS A 549 15.81 13.46 -3.17
N GLY A 550 14.84 14.34 -2.88
CA GLY A 550 14.04 15.09 -3.83
C GLY A 550 12.63 14.54 -3.96
N ASN A 551 11.72 15.33 -4.54
CA ASN A 551 10.30 15.01 -4.48
C ASN A 551 9.86 14.02 -5.56
N PHE A 552 10.34 14.17 -6.80
CA PHE A 552 9.93 13.32 -7.91
C PHE A 552 11.08 13.02 -8.88
N TRP A 553 11.23 11.74 -9.21
CA TRP A 553 12.08 11.23 -10.29
C TRP A 553 11.25 10.44 -11.30
N ASN A 554 11.51 10.62 -12.59
CA ASN A 554 10.87 9.83 -13.64
C ASN A 554 11.82 9.44 -14.79
N ARG A 555 11.51 8.36 -15.51
CA ARG A 555 12.11 8.02 -16.81
C ARG A 555 11.03 7.63 -17.80
N VAL A 556 10.46 8.62 -18.48
CA VAL A 556 9.21 8.42 -19.24
C VAL A 556 9.17 9.12 -20.60
N VAL A 557 8.23 8.74 -21.47
CA VAL A 557 7.99 9.43 -22.76
C VAL A 557 6.56 9.95 -22.81
N TRP A 558 6.42 11.22 -23.19
CA TRP A 558 5.15 11.94 -23.35
C TRP A 558 4.26 11.97 -22.10
N PRO A 559 4.77 12.34 -20.91
CA PRO A 559 3.89 12.62 -19.77
C PRO A 559 3.31 14.04 -19.81
N ASP A 560 2.15 14.20 -19.18
CA ASP A 560 1.60 15.47 -18.72
C ASP A 560 1.47 15.44 -17.19
N TYR A 561 2.06 16.42 -16.52
CA TYR A 561 1.95 16.63 -15.09
C TYR A 561 1.23 17.94 -14.84
N ALA A 562 0.04 17.89 -14.23
CA ALA A 562 -0.79 19.08 -14.02
C ALA A 562 -1.40 19.16 -12.61
N GLY A 563 -1.51 20.36 -12.04
CA GLY A 563 -2.13 20.54 -10.72
C GLY A 563 -1.25 20.09 -9.55
N TRP A 564 0.06 19.86 -9.75
CA TRP A 564 0.92 19.33 -8.70
C TRP A 564 1.23 20.38 -7.63
N VAL A 565 1.40 19.95 -6.39
CA VAL A 565 1.99 20.74 -5.31
C VAL A 565 3.29 20.06 -4.88
N SER A 566 4.42 20.78 -4.94
CA SER A 566 5.71 20.26 -4.50
C SER A 566 6.42 21.26 -3.60
N ALA A 567 6.68 20.90 -2.36
CA ALA A 567 7.27 21.80 -1.37
C ALA A 567 8.45 21.14 -0.65
N ASP A 568 9.35 21.95 -0.08
CA ASP A 568 10.33 21.54 0.94
C ASP A 568 11.10 20.25 0.66
N GLY A 569 11.32 19.89 -0.61
CA GLY A 569 12.16 18.76 -0.96
C GLY A 569 13.63 19.08 -0.72
N GLU A 570 14.44 18.04 -0.55
CA GLU A 570 15.90 18.16 -0.65
C GLU A 570 16.33 18.08 -2.11
N GLY A 571 17.16 19.03 -2.56
CA GLY A 571 17.58 19.07 -3.96
C GLY A 571 16.42 19.29 -4.94
N LYS A 572 16.23 18.37 -5.89
CA LYS A 572 15.42 18.58 -7.10
C LYS A 572 13.99 18.08 -6.95
N TYR A 573 13.01 18.91 -7.32
CA TYR A 573 11.59 18.58 -7.12
C TYR A 573 11.05 17.77 -8.28
N PHE A 574 11.26 18.24 -9.51
CA PHE A 574 11.07 17.45 -10.73
C PHE A 574 12.43 17.12 -11.33
N SER A 575 12.75 15.84 -11.44
CA SER A 575 14.01 15.36 -12.01
C SER A 575 13.84 14.01 -12.74
N GLY A 576 14.88 13.55 -13.43
CA GLY A 576 14.87 12.27 -14.15
C GLY A 576 14.82 12.42 -15.67
N SER A 577 14.81 11.28 -16.38
CA SER A 577 15.12 11.07 -17.82
C SER A 577 13.90 10.87 -18.71
N GLY A 578 13.12 11.95 -18.81
CA GLY A 578 11.93 11.96 -19.66
C GLY A 578 12.10 12.63 -21.04
N SER A 579 11.08 12.49 -21.91
CA SER A 579 11.06 13.01 -23.27
C SER A 579 9.70 13.58 -23.69
N ARG A 580 9.69 14.80 -24.26
CA ARG A 580 8.49 15.52 -24.75
C ARG A 580 7.36 15.61 -23.70
N GLY A 581 7.71 15.86 -22.45
CA GLY A 581 6.73 16.02 -21.37
C GLY A 581 6.20 17.44 -21.22
N VAL A 582 5.17 17.59 -20.40
CA VAL A 582 4.60 18.89 -20.01
C VAL A 582 4.47 18.92 -18.48
N ILE A 583 4.94 19.99 -17.85
CA ILE A 583 4.64 20.33 -16.46
C ILE A 583 3.89 21.65 -16.49
N GLN A 584 2.66 21.67 -16.00
CA GLN A 584 1.83 22.86 -16.02
C GLN A 584 0.93 22.96 -14.80
N HIS A 585 0.38 24.14 -14.56
CA HIS A 585 -0.58 24.38 -13.48
C HIS A 585 -0.12 23.85 -12.12
N SER A 586 1.17 23.95 -11.81
CA SER A 586 1.75 23.39 -10.60
C SER A 586 2.25 24.48 -9.66
N LEU A 587 2.15 24.22 -8.35
CA LEU A 587 2.70 25.04 -7.28
C LEU A 587 3.98 24.40 -6.74
N LEU A 588 5.10 25.09 -6.83
CA LEU A 588 6.38 24.64 -6.30
C LEU A 588 6.86 25.64 -5.24
N ILE A 589 7.29 25.15 -4.08
CA ILE A 589 7.66 25.96 -2.92
C ILE A 589 9.03 25.50 -2.41
N GLY A 590 10.07 26.30 -2.64
CA GLY A 590 11.44 25.99 -2.20
C GLY A 590 11.59 25.96 -0.68
N GLU A 591 10.89 26.84 0.02
CA GLU A 591 10.85 26.89 1.48
C GLU A 591 9.47 27.38 1.93
N SER A 592 8.77 26.55 2.70
CA SER A 592 7.47 26.86 3.27
C SER A 592 7.58 27.59 4.63
N LEU A 593 6.44 27.91 5.25
CA LEU A 593 6.40 28.39 6.63
C LEU A 593 6.67 27.26 7.65
N ASN A 594 6.64 26.00 7.22
CA ASN A 594 7.00 24.83 8.01
C ASN A 594 8.52 24.55 7.92
N ASN A 595 9.33 25.56 8.27
CA ASN A 595 10.80 25.54 8.11
C ASN A 595 11.55 25.48 9.44
N PHE A 596 11.01 24.77 10.43
CA PHE A 596 11.60 24.69 11.77
C PHE A 596 12.91 23.90 11.84
N SER A 597 13.13 23.00 10.88
CA SER A 597 14.31 22.13 10.82
C SER A 597 15.09 22.35 9.53
N ASP A 598 16.41 22.24 9.63
CA ASP A 598 17.30 22.20 8.48
C ASP A 598 17.08 20.90 7.67
N ARG A 599 17.47 20.96 6.40
CA ARG A 599 17.52 19.81 5.49
C ARG A 599 18.55 18.77 5.97
N PRO A 600 18.16 17.52 6.26
CA PRO A 600 19.07 16.49 6.80
C PRO A 600 20.23 16.10 5.86
N HIS A 601 20.08 16.18 4.54
CA HIS A 601 21.09 15.75 3.55
C HIS A 601 21.65 16.95 2.76
N PRO A 602 22.45 17.86 3.37
CA PRO A 602 22.87 19.12 2.73
C PRO A 602 23.70 18.95 1.44
N TRP A 603 24.28 17.77 1.20
CA TRP A 603 25.03 17.48 -0.03
C TRP A 603 24.14 17.31 -1.27
N THR A 604 22.82 17.15 -1.12
CA THR A 604 21.88 17.15 -2.26
C THR A 604 21.75 18.53 -2.89
N GLY A 605 22.28 19.57 -2.23
CA GLY A 605 22.20 20.96 -2.65
C GLY A 605 20.89 21.63 -2.23
N PRO A 606 20.77 22.95 -2.48
CA PRO A 606 19.58 23.72 -2.18
C PRO A 606 18.37 23.24 -3.00
N PRO A 607 17.13 23.61 -2.61
CA PRO A 607 15.93 23.24 -3.35
C PRO A 607 15.94 23.81 -4.77
N VAL A 608 15.53 22.99 -5.73
CA VAL A 608 15.44 23.33 -7.16
C VAL A 608 14.13 22.79 -7.71
N ALA A 609 13.31 23.68 -8.27
CA ALA A 609 11.97 23.32 -8.72
C ALA A 609 12.02 22.34 -9.92
N PHE A 610 12.77 22.72 -10.95
CA PHE A 610 12.86 21.94 -12.18
C PHE A 610 14.30 21.59 -12.54
N ALA A 611 14.54 20.29 -12.70
CA ALA A 611 15.80 19.74 -13.17
C ALA A 611 15.62 18.66 -14.26
N THR A 612 14.40 18.48 -14.80
CA THR A 612 14.14 17.53 -15.89
C THR A 612 14.72 18.06 -17.20
N TYR A 613 15.64 17.32 -17.81
CA TYR A 613 16.39 17.64 -19.04
C TYR A 613 15.75 18.74 -19.91
N HIS A 614 16.37 19.93 -19.92
CA HIS A 614 15.75 21.18 -20.39
C HIS A 614 15.79 21.40 -21.91
N SER A 615 15.31 20.39 -22.64
CA SER A 615 14.57 20.57 -23.89
C SER A 615 13.53 19.47 -24.14
N ALA A 616 13.42 18.53 -23.22
CA ALA A 616 12.45 17.46 -23.26
C ALA A 616 11.09 17.89 -22.70
N TYR A 617 11.03 18.81 -21.73
CA TYR A 617 9.77 19.23 -21.12
C TYR A 617 9.41 20.67 -21.49
N SER A 618 8.11 20.93 -21.58
CA SER A 618 7.55 22.29 -21.54
C SER A 618 7.08 22.57 -20.12
N MET A 619 7.52 23.67 -19.52
CA MET A 619 7.20 24.01 -18.12
C MET A 619 6.46 25.35 -18.12
N ARG A 620 5.13 25.33 -18.10
CA ARG A 620 4.33 26.55 -18.34
C ARG A 620 3.24 26.73 -17.31
N GLU A 621 2.81 27.97 -17.09
CA GLU A 621 1.64 28.26 -16.25
C GLU A 621 1.77 27.70 -14.82
N ASN A 622 2.98 27.72 -14.25
CA ASN A 622 3.25 27.27 -12.87
C ASN A 622 3.48 28.46 -11.93
N ILE A 623 3.36 28.23 -10.62
CA ILE A 623 3.75 29.17 -9.58
C ILE A 623 4.96 28.59 -8.83
N LEU A 624 6.01 29.40 -8.68
CA LEU A 624 7.23 29.03 -7.98
C LEU A 624 7.52 30.04 -6.89
N VAL A 625 7.64 29.59 -5.65
CA VAL A 625 7.79 30.42 -4.46
C VAL A 625 9.09 30.05 -3.73
N ASN A 626 9.88 31.03 -3.31
CA ASN A 626 11.05 30.87 -2.43
C ASN A 626 12.19 29.96 -2.97
N PHE A 627 12.49 29.98 -4.27
CA PHE A 627 13.68 29.33 -4.82
C PHE A 627 14.88 30.30 -4.91
N ALA A 628 15.68 30.35 -3.84
CA ALA A 628 16.87 31.19 -3.79
C ALA A 628 17.95 30.77 -4.79
N TYR A 629 18.78 31.74 -5.20
CA TYR A 629 19.99 31.49 -5.98
C TYR A 629 21.22 31.46 -5.08
N GLU A 630 22.08 30.50 -5.33
CA GLU A 630 23.39 30.36 -4.71
C GLU A 630 24.46 30.15 -5.80
N ASP A 631 25.48 31.00 -5.79
CA ASP A 631 26.55 30.98 -6.80
C ASP A 631 27.42 29.74 -6.65
N GLY A 632 27.79 29.14 -7.78
CA GLY A 632 28.65 27.94 -7.82
C GLY A 632 27.97 26.61 -7.50
N VAL A 633 26.68 26.58 -7.15
CA VAL A 633 25.91 25.34 -6.91
C VAL A 633 24.58 25.33 -7.69
N THR A 634 24.01 24.14 -7.87
CA THR A 634 22.70 23.97 -8.53
C THR A 634 21.60 24.58 -7.67
N SER A 635 20.95 25.66 -8.12
CA SER A 635 19.97 26.41 -7.32
C SER A 635 18.93 27.16 -8.17
N GLY A 636 17.86 27.64 -7.54
CA GLY A 636 16.81 28.44 -8.19
C GLY A 636 15.66 27.62 -8.77
N ALA A 637 14.74 28.32 -9.46
CA ALA A 637 13.57 27.72 -10.10
C ALA A 637 13.93 26.67 -11.16
N PHE A 638 14.93 26.99 -11.99
CA PHE A 638 15.41 26.12 -13.05
C PHE A 638 16.89 25.80 -12.77
N ALA A 639 17.24 24.51 -12.77
CA ALA A 639 18.57 24.04 -12.37
C ALA A 639 19.72 24.63 -13.23
N THR A 640 20.84 24.94 -12.59
CA THR A 640 21.97 25.69 -13.18
C THR A 640 23.16 24.82 -13.61
N ASP A 641 23.13 23.52 -13.30
CA ASP A 641 24.17 22.51 -13.60
C ASP A 641 23.99 21.79 -14.95
N ASP A 642 23.06 22.26 -15.78
CA ASP A 642 22.74 21.65 -17.07
C ASP A 642 23.32 22.44 -18.27
N TYR A 643 23.38 21.81 -19.45
CA TYR A 643 24.17 22.17 -20.66
C TYR A 643 23.86 23.51 -21.38
N TYR A 644 23.41 24.58 -20.73
CA TYR A 644 23.01 25.82 -21.44
C TYR A 644 24.09 26.87 -21.48
N LEU A 645 24.39 27.49 -22.61
CA LEU A 645 25.33 28.62 -22.66
C LEU A 645 24.76 29.92 -22.08
N GLU A 646 23.43 30.09 -22.13
CA GLU A 646 22.68 31.18 -21.50
C GLU A 646 21.37 30.65 -20.86
N PRO A 647 20.83 31.28 -19.80
CA PRO A 647 19.66 30.80 -19.01
C PRO A 647 18.37 30.54 -19.82
N VAL A 648 18.32 30.97 -21.08
CA VAL A 648 17.12 31.02 -21.93
C VAL A 648 17.33 30.31 -23.28
N ASP A 649 18.41 29.52 -23.46
CA ASP A 649 18.77 28.98 -24.78
C ASP A 649 17.97 27.74 -25.25
N LYS A 650 16.71 27.63 -24.83
CA LYS A 650 15.58 27.19 -25.70
C LYS A 650 14.28 27.95 -25.41
N GLY A 651 14.37 29.28 -25.40
CA GLY A 651 13.31 30.26 -25.61
C GLY A 651 12.17 30.27 -24.58
N HIS A 652 11.75 31.47 -24.19
CA HIS A 652 10.47 31.75 -23.51
C HIS A 652 9.22 31.11 -24.15
N ILE A 653 9.33 30.44 -25.31
CA ILE A 653 8.25 29.74 -26.02
C ILE A 653 7.78 28.48 -25.28
N ARG A 654 8.69 27.72 -24.65
CA ARG A 654 8.32 26.44 -23.97
C ARG A 654 8.05 26.60 -22.48
N ASN A 655 8.60 27.66 -21.89
CA ASN A 655 8.50 27.96 -20.48
C ASN A 655 7.78 29.28 -20.23
N SER A 656 6.58 29.40 -20.79
CA SER A 656 5.78 30.62 -20.72
C SER A 656 4.94 30.69 -19.45
N ASP A 657 4.56 31.90 -19.05
CA ASP A 657 3.51 32.15 -18.06
C ASP A 657 3.73 31.54 -16.68
N ASN A 658 4.99 31.26 -16.31
CA ASN A 658 5.34 30.90 -14.93
C ASN A 658 5.42 32.16 -14.07
N LEU A 659 4.78 32.13 -12.91
CA LEU A 659 4.85 33.18 -11.89
C LEU A 659 5.95 32.84 -10.88
N LEU A 660 6.97 33.69 -10.79
CA LEU A 660 8.06 33.56 -9.82
C LEU A 660 7.88 34.57 -8.68
N ILE A 661 7.75 34.07 -7.45
CA ILE A 661 7.61 34.85 -6.22
C ILE A 661 8.82 34.54 -5.36
N HIS A 662 9.63 35.56 -5.03
CA HIS A 662 10.89 35.40 -4.27
C HIS A 662 11.81 34.28 -4.82
N SER A 663 11.74 34.04 -6.12
CA SER A 663 12.42 32.94 -6.78
C SER A 663 13.32 33.47 -7.87
N HIS A 664 14.58 33.02 -7.87
CA HIS A 664 15.49 33.31 -8.96
C HIS A 664 15.22 32.34 -10.12
N PRO A 665 15.17 32.80 -11.37
CA PRO A 665 14.91 31.94 -12.54
C PRO A 665 16.04 30.92 -12.86
N GLY A 666 17.04 30.78 -11.99
CA GLY A 666 18.30 30.08 -12.29
C GLY A 666 19.27 30.93 -13.14
N HIS A 667 20.59 30.73 -12.94
CA HIS A 667 21.66 31.30 -13.77
C HIS A 667 22.69 30.22 -14.07
N ARG A 668 23.10 30.04 -15.33
CA ARG A 668 24.15 29.05 -15.67
C ARG A 668 25.44 29.36 -14.92
N SER A 669 25.86 28.49 -14.02
CA SER A 669 27.19 28.60 -13.42
C SER A 669 28.25 28.36 -14.49
N ARG A 670 29.43 29.00 -14.38
CA ARG A 670 30.55 28.65 -15.26
C ARG A 670 30.90 27.19 -14.99
N ALA A 671 30.66 26.32 -15.97
CA ALA A 671 30.83 24.88 -15.82
C ALA A 671 32.17 24.54 -15.16
N SER A 672 32.15 23.63 -14.18
CA SER A 672 33.35 23.05 -13.56
C SER A 672 34.02 21.97 -14.43
N ILE A 673 33.67 21.89 -15.73
CA ILE A 673 34.20 20.89 -16.65
C ILE A 673 35.08 21.59 -17.70
N ASN A 674 36.35 21.23 -17.67
CA ASN A 674 37.41 21.61 -18.61
C ASN A 674 36.95 21.32 -20.05
N GLU A 675 36.79 22.35 -20.89
CA GLU A 675 36.29 22.28 -22.28
C GLU A 675 37.25 21.57 -23.27
N ASN A 676 38.05 20.60 -22.82
CA ASN A 676 39.02 19.84 -23.62
C ASN A 676 38.82 18.31 -23.54
N ILE A 677 37.61 17.81 -23.30
CA ILE A 677 37.28 16.37 -23.34
C ILE A 677 36.24 16.11 -24.41
#